data_AF-A0A6P0VUU0-F1
#
_entry.id   AF-A0A6P0VUU0-F1
#
_cell.length_a   1.000
_cell.length_b   1.000
_cell.length_c   1.000
_cell.angle_alpha   90.00
_cell.angle_beta   90.00
_cell.angle_gamma   90.00
#
_symmetry.space_group_name_H-M   'P 1'
#
loop_
_entity.id
_entity.type
_entity.pdbx_description
1 polymer ?
#
loop_
_entity_poly.entity_id
_entity_poly.type
_entity_poly.pdbx_seq_one_letter_code
_entity_poly.pdbx_strand_id
1 'polypeptide(L)'
;MRSLPFIRQTYHSVLVLFLLGLFLTTGIPAALPELPTLNLVAQTLSASQLVEQGRKFYSQRNFNQAAVAWQQAAQAYEKQGDRLHQAMALSYLCLAYQRLEEWSDAQAAIQTSLNLLNRDMGNSPDYTQIYAQVLNTRGRLELTLGQAEAALKTWQLATKTYDEAGDETGVTGSLINQAQAMEVLGLYRRTCKTLLNALQLDNNCDLSEQQRFETVLQAFEKQPDTQIKIIGLRSLGNILRLIGDLDNSQQVLEQGLAVVQQTQSPLEESATLLSLGKTERARYSQAKDLYNRTNLPIEKARAKQAAQLSINRALSYYQQAANKTANLSSSKFINIQSKLHQLSLLIEYQQWLQGLTDESPSAEVQKLASQIKSQVADLRDSEITALPPTQTTVYAQLNFAQSLIQLKQNDEFITLASNYANNALQKAKKLKDLRAESQALGTLGNLYEQTQQWSLAHSYTEQALILVQGIQAWDIVYQWQWQLGRIYQAQGEMKKAIAAYEVAIKTLESVRDDLLAIDSDARFSFRENIEPIYRKLVALLLPNGNTNPPPENLHKSLYYVEALQLAELENFLDCNLKNTQKVQTGPVNNLVEPTEVLINRINQVVQEAPTTALIYPIILEQQLAVILKLPGQSLRYHTSTISRSEVETTVDQLQQYLRDPSRTNDVKKLSSQVYDWLIKPFEAELEMAVDLEQSNLKTLVFVLDGSLGNIPMAVLYDEERDRYLLQRYAVAVTSGLQLLDSDPLPRQIEALVAGLSEQRQFGGQTFAPLANVPDELQAIESVVPSKKLLNDTFTHTSLQEEINSGSLSVVHMATHGKFSSNPEETFVILWDERLNLDSLDNLLRTNEPNRTKTIELLVLSACETAVGDKRAALGLAGVALQAGARSTLATLWQVDDESTASLMSQFYHQLQENKHITKAEALRRVQLELGNNQSKDWEVPFFWAPYVLVGNWI
;
A
#
# COMPACT_ATOMS: atom_id res chain seq x y z
N MET A 1 17.77 -61.12 -34.38
CA MET A 1 18.67 -61.44 -35.51
C MET A 1 20.02 -60.78 -35.26
N ARG A 2 21.09 -61.59 -35.38
CA ARG A 2 22.55 -61.31 -35.35
C ARG A 2 22.92 -60.09 -36.23
N SER A 3 24.05 -59.37 -36.17
CA SER A 3 25.30 -59.33 -35.39
C SER A 3 26.15 -58.17 -35.95
N LEU A 4 26.96 -57.53 -35.11
CA LEU A 4 28.19 -56.74 -35.42
C LEU A 4 29.26 -57.58 -36.21
N PRO A 5 30.47 -57.12 -36.62
CA PRO A 5 31.12 -55.77 -36.76
C PRO A 5 32.14 -55.59 -37.95
N PHE A 6 32.82 -54.42 -38.01
CA PHE A 6 34.27 -54.16 -38.24
C PHE A 6 35.01 -54.38 -39.62
N ILE A 7 35.90 -53.40 -39.98
CA ILE A 7 37.30 -53.50 -40.53
C ILE A 7 37.67 -52.98 -41.97
N ARG A 8 38.47 -51.88 -41.95
CA ARG A 8 39.77 -51.52 -42.62
C ARG A 8 39.98 -51.05 -44.08
N GLN A 9 40.81 -49.98 -44.14
CA GLN A 9 42.03 -49.65 -44.94
C GLN A 9 41.95 -49.52 -46.47
N THR A 10 42.62 -48.58 -47.16
CA THR A 10 44.09 -48.29 -47.25
C THR A 10 44.32 -46.93 -47.99
N TYR A 11 45.16 -46.01 -47.49
CA TYR A 11 46.54 -45.62 -47.91
C TYR A 11 46.82 -45.39 -49.40
N HIS A 12 47.42 -44.24 -49.76
CA HIS A 12 48.41 -44.07 -50.84
C HIS A 12 49.41 -42.94 -50.52
N SER A 13 50.71 -43.27 -50.57
CA SER A 13 51.87 -42.37 -50.59
C SER A 13 52.79 -42.85 -51.71
N VAL A 14 53.30 -41.97 -52.58
CA VAL A 14 54.47 -42.27 -53.43
C VAL A 14 55.33 -41.01 -53.62
N LEU A 15 56.62 -41.22 -53.39
CA LEU A 15 57.78 -40.33 -53.46
C LEU A 15 58.53 -40.62 -54.79
N VAL A 16 59.16 -39.61 -55.42
CA VAL A 16 60.07 -39.81 -56.58
C VAL A 16 61.45 -39.22 -56.26
N LEU A 17 62.49 -40.03 -56.57
CA LEU A 17 63.92 -39.87 -56.28
C LEU A 17 64.72 -39.44 -57.53
N PHE A 18 65.68 -38.52 -57.31
CA PHE A 18 67.10 -38.48 -57.73
C PHE A 18 67.58 -38.67 -59.19
N LEU A 19 68.49 -37.77 -59.59
CA LEU A 19 69.58 -38.00 -60.57
C LEU A 19 70.91 -37.34 -60.10
N LEU A 20 72.02 -37.95 -60.52
CA LEU A 20 73.39 -37.92 -59.99
C LEU A 20 74.27 -36.68 -60.32
N GLY A 21 75.10 -36.28 -59.34
CA GLY A 21 76.56 -36.52 -59.32
C GLY A 21 77.55 -35.66 -60.14
N LEU A 22 78.38 -34.90 -59.40
CA LEU A 22 79.87 -34.85 -59.37
C LEU A 22 80.59 -33.50 -59.59
N PHE A 23 81.18 -33.02 -58.47
CA PHE A 23 82.47 -32.34 -58.22
C PHE A 23 82.95 -31.12 -59.03
N LEU A 24 83.19 -29.99 -58.33
CA LEU A 24 84.53 -29.55 -57.91
C LEU A 24 84.46 -28.35 -56.95
N THR A 25 85.28 -28.42 -55.91
CA THR A 25 85.50 -27.46 -54.82
C THR A 25 86.41 -26.30 -55.23
N THR A 26 86.15 -25.08 -54.74
CA THR A 26 87.14 -24.20 -54.06
C THR A 26 86.40 -23.03 -53.42
N GLY A 27 86.80 -22.68 -52.19
CA GLY A 27 86.12 -21.70 -51.35
C GLY A 27 86.61 -20.27 -51.50
N ILE A 28 85.74 -19.33 -51.12
CA ILE A 28 86.07 -18.02 -50.57
C ILE A 28 84.97 -17.69 -49.54
N PRO A 29 85.29 -17.32 -48.28
CA PRO A 29 84.30 -16.90 -47.31
C PRO A 29 83.94 -15.44 -47.58
N ALA A 30 82.68 -15.17 -47.97
CA ALA A 30 82.13 -13.83 -47.97
C ALA A 30 81.38 -13.62 -46.64
N ALA A 31 81.83 -12.63 -45.88
CA ALA A 31 81.19 -12.17 -44.66
C ALA A 31 79.72 -11.78 -44.93
N LEU A 32 78.78 -12.44 -44.26
CA LEU A 32 77.40 -11.98 -44.16
C LEU A 32 77.30 -11.04 -42.95
N PRO A 33 76.64 -9.88 -43.07
CA PRO A 33 76.42 -9.00 -41.94
C PRO A 33 75.50 -9.70 -40.92
N GLU A 34 75.88 -9.64 -39.65
CA GLU A 34 74.97 -9.99 -38.55
C GLU A 34 73.72 -9.12 -38.65
N LEU A 35 72.59 -9.76 -38.94
CA LEU A 35 71.27 -9.15 -38.71
C LEU A 35 71.18 -8.85 -37.21
N PRO A 36 70.81 -7.63 -36.78
CA PRO A 36 70.61 -7.36 -35.37
C PRO A 36 69.54 -8.32 -34.85
N THR A 37 69.91 -9.12 -33.86
CA THR A 37 68.98 -9.89 -33.04
C THR A 37 68.03 -8.90 -32.41
N LEU A 38 66.79 -8.84 -32.91
CA LEU A 38 65.68 -8.26 -32.16
C LEU A 38 65.47 -9.14 -30.93
N ASN A 39 66.15 -8.79 -29.84
CA ASN A 39 65.79 -9.20 -28.49
C ASN A 39 64.38 -8.65 -28.22
N LEU A 40 63.34 -9.40 -28.61
CA LEU A 40 62.00 -9.26 -28.09
C LEU A 40 62.03 -9.73 -26.62
N VAL A 41 62.49 -8.85 -25.74
CA VAL A 41 62.15 -8.94 -24.32
C VAL A 41 60.63 -8.73 -24.27
N ALA A 42 59.87 -9.80 -24.00
CA ALA A 42 58.49 -9.66 -23.61
C ALA A 42 58.46 -8.75 -22.37
N GLN A 43 58.03 -7.49 -22.55
CA GLN A 43 57.89 -6.56 -21.44
C GLN A 43 56.87 -7.13 -20.46
N THR A 44 57.34 -7.57 -19.30
CA THR A 44 56.48 -7.92 -18.18
C THR A 44 55.82 -6.64 -17.70
N LEU A 45 54.49 -6.58 -17.76
CA LEU A 45 53.73 -5.42 -17.29
C LEU A 45 54.04 -5.19 -15.80
N SER A 46 54.23 -3.93 -15.43
CA SER A 46 54.35 -3.53 -14.02
C SER A 46 53.03 -3.75 -13.26
N ALA A 47 53.10 -3.81 -11.93
CA ALA A 47 51.93 -4.02 -11.08
C ALA A 47 50.83 -2.97 -11.31
N SER A 48 51.19 -1.70 -11.51
CA SER A 48 50.25 -0.61 -11.82
C SER A 48 49.64 -0.74 -13.22
N GLN A 49 50.43 -1.15 -14.22
CA GLN A 49 49.91 -1.43 -15.57
C GLN A 49 48.91 -2.59 -15.58
N LEU A 50 49.13 -3.61 -14.74
CA LEU A 50 48.18 -4.71 -14.56
C LEU A 50 46.87 -4.24 -13.90
N VAL A 51 46.93 -3.31 -12.93
CA VAL A 51 45.72 -2.70 -12.35
C VAL A 51 44.90 -1.96 -13.41
N GLU A 52 45.55 -1.11 -14.21
CA GLU A 52 44.88 -0.35 -15.27
C GLU A 52 44.34 -1.25 -16.38
N GLN A 53 45.07 -2.30 -16.74
CA GLN A 53 44.59 -3.31 -17.66
C GLN A 53 43.33 -4.01 -17.13
N GLY A 54 43.32 -4.37 -15.84
CA GLY A 54 42.14 -4.94 -15.19
C GLY A 54 40.95 -3.97 -15.19
N ARG A 55 41.16 -2.67 -14.90
CA ARG A 55 40.12 -1.63 -14.98
C ARG A 55 39.56 -1.50 -16.39
N LYS A 56 40.43 -1.52 -17.40
CA LYS A 56 40.02 -1.51 -18.81
C LYS A 56 39.16 -2.72 -19.15
N PHE A 57 39.60 -3.94 -18.81
CA PHE A 57 38.80 -5.14 -19.03
C PHE A 57 37.46 -5.09 -18.29
N TYR A 58 37.45 -4.59 -17.06
CA TYR A 58 36.23 -4.44 -16.27
C TYR A 58 35.24 -3.46 -16.93
N SER A 59 35.73 -2.31 -17.41
CA SER A 59 34.90 -1.34 -18.15
C SER A 59 34.34 -1.91 -19.45
N GLN A 60 35.08 -2.82 -20.10
CA GLN A 60 34.67 -3.56 -21.29
C GLN A 60 33.83 -4.81 -20.96
N ARG A 61 33.46 -5.02 -19.69
CA ARG A 61 32.69 -6.17 -19.16
C ARG A 61 33.37 -7.52 -19.35
N ASN A 62 34.67 -7.55 -19.59
CA ASN A 62 35.46 -8.78 -19.62
C ASN A 62 35.96 -9.14 -18.22
N PHE A 63 35.03 -9.54 -17.36
CA PHE A 63 35.29 -9.73 -15.93
C PHE A 63 36.31 -10.85 -15.64
N ASN A 64 36.34 -11.91 -16.46
CA ASN A 64 37.35 -12.97 -16.35
C ASN A 64 38.77 -12.42 -16.56
N GLN A 65 38.98 -11.65 -17.64
CA GLN A 65 40.29 -11.05 -17.89
C GLN A 65 40.63 -9.96 -16.86
N ALA A 66 39.64 -9.22 -16.36
CA ALA A 66 39.83 -8.27 -15.27
C ALA A 66 40.30 -8.98 -13.98
N ALA A 67 39.65 -10.10 -13.60
CA ALA A 67 40.04 -10.91 -12.46
C ALA A 67 41.48 -11.41 -12.60
N VAL A 68 41.84 -11.98 -13.75
CA VAL A 68 43.21 -12.45 -14.01
C VAL A 68 44.23 -11.32 -13.88
N ALA A 69 43.96 -10.15 -14.48
CA ALA A 69 44.86 -9.00 -14.42
C ALA A 69 45.04 -8.48 -12.98
N TRP A 70 43.95 -8.37 -12.20
CA TRP A 70 44.02 -7.92 -10.82
C TRP A 70 44.63 -8.95 -9.86
N GLN A 71 44.45 -10.25 -10.12
CA GLN A 71 45.17 -11.30 -9.40
C GLN A 71 46.67 -11.21 -9.63
N GLN A 72 47.10 -11.02 -10.89
CA GLN A 72 48.51 -10.82 -11.23
C GLN A 72 49.07 -9.53 -10.60
N ALA A 73 48.29 -8.44 -10.61
CA ALA A 73 48.67 -7.19 -9.94
C ALA A 73 48.87 -7.38 -8.43
N ALA A 74 47.95 -8.07 -7.75
CA ALA A 74 48.06 -8.36 -6.34
C ALA A 74 49.32 -9.18 -6.02
N GLN A 75 49.62 -10.21 -6.80
CA GLN A 75 50.85 -11.02 -6.66
C GLN A 75 52.12 -10.21 -6.93
N ALA A 76 52.07 -9.25 -7.87
CA ALA A 76 53.20 -8.39 -8.16
C ALA A 76 53.49 -7.41 -7.01
N TYR A 77 52.46 -6.80 -6.43
CA TYR A 77 52.60 -5.93 -5.24
C TYR A 77 53.04 -6.71 -4.00
N GLU A 78 52.56 -7.94 -3.84
CA GLU A 78 53.03 -8.84 -2.77
C GLU A 78 54.55 -9.06 -2.84
N LYS A 79 55.08 -9.37 -4.04
CA LYS A 79 56.52 -9.53 -4.26
C LYS A 79 57.33 -8.26 -4.02
N GLN A 80 56.70 -7.09 -4.18
CA GLN A 80 57.31 -5.78 -3.92
C GLN A 80 57.21 -5.37 -2.44
N GLY A 81 56.44 -6.08 -1.62
CA GLY A 81 56.15 -5.70 -0.24
C GLY A 81 55.17 -4.53 -0.09
N ASP A 82 54.51 -4.11 -1.17
CA ASP A 82 53.54 -3.02 -1.18
C ASP A 82 52.16 -3.52 -0.75
N ARG A 83 51.96 -3.59 0.56
CA ARG A 83 50.72 -4.10 1.16
C ARG A 83 49.50 -3.26 0.81
N LEU A 84 49.67 -1.94 0.65
CA LEU A 84 48.57 -1.02 0.41
C LEU A 84 47.97 -1.22 -0.99
N HIS A 85 48.81 -1.23 -2.03
CA HIS A 85 48.34 -1.47 -3.39
C HIS A 85 47.99 -2.94 -3.65
N GLN A 86 48.59 -3.88 -2.91
CA GLN A 86 48.13 -5.27 -2.88
C GLN A 86 46.67 -5.35 -2.38
N ALA A 87 46.36 -4.67 -1.28
CA ALA A 87 44.99 -4.62 -0.74
C ALA A 87 44.02 -4.00 -1.75
N MET A 88 44.41 -2.90 -2.41
CA MET A 88 43.62 -2.29 -3.48
C MET A 88 43.33 -3.27 -4.63
N ALA A 89 44.36 -3.95 -5.16
CA ALA A 89 44.20 -4.91 -6.25
C ALA A 89 43.28 -6.08 -5.87
N LEU A 90 43.39 -6.59 -4.63
CA LEU A 90 42.51 -7.62 -4.09
C LEU A 90 41.05 -7.15 -3.96
N SER A 91 40.82 -5.86 -3.65
CA SER A 91 39.47 -5.30 -3.64
C SER A 91 38.85 -5.26 -5.05
N TYR A 92 39.63 -4.90 -6.07
CA TYR A 92 39.15 -4.98 -7.46
C TYR A 92 38.91 -6.42 -7.90
N LEU A 93 39.79 -7.35 -7.52
CA LEU A 93 39.59 -8.76 -7.75
C LEU A 93 38.26 -9.25 -7.14
N CYS A 94 37.94 -8.83 -5.90
CA CYS A 94 36.64 -9.09 -5.29
C CYS A 94 35.48 -8.54 -6.16
N LEU A 95 35.57 -7.33 -6.70
CA LEU A 95 34.54 -6.78 -7.59
C LEU A 95 34.38 -7.58 -8.89
N ALA A 96 35.47 -8.11 -9.46
CA ALA A 96 35.41 -9.00 -10.62
C ALA A 96 34.73 -10.32 -10.26
N TYR A 97 35.11 -10.95 -9.15
CA TYR A 97 34.47 -12.18 -8.67
C TYR A 97 32.98 -12.00 -8.37
N GLN A 98 32.58 -10.85 -7.81
CA GLN A 98 31.16 -10.52 -7.64
C GLN A 98 30.41 -10.44 -8.99
N ARG A 99 31.05 -9.95 -10.06
CA ARG A 99 30.45 -9.90 -11.41
C ARG A 99 30.44 -11.26 -12.11
N LEU A 100 31.36 -12.15 -11.73
CA LEU A 100 31.43 -13.54 -12.17
C LEU A 100 30.56 -14.48 -11.31
N GLU A 101 29.95 -13.95 -10.25
CA GLU A 101 29.14 -14.71 -9.29
C GLU A 101 29.94 -15.76 -8.49
N GLU A 102 31.25 -15.54 -8.36
CA GLU A 102 32.21 -16.37 -7.60
C GLU A 102 32.29 -15.89 -6.14
N TRP A 103 31.20 -16.07 -5.38
CA TRP A 103 31.02 -15.45 -4.06
C TRP A 103 32.06 -15.87 -3.00
N SER A 104 32.50 -17.13 -3.04
CA SER A 104 33.52 -17.63 -2.11
C SER A 104 34.87 -16.95 -2.35
N ASP A 105 35.26 -16.82 -3.62
CA ASP A 105 36.51 -16.17 -4.02
C ASP A 105 36.45 -14.65 -3.79
N ALA A 106 35.29 -14.04 -4.02
CA ALA A 106 35.04 -12.64 -3.65
C ALA A 106 35.23 -12.42 -2.14
N GLN A 107 34.69 -13.29 -1.30
CA GLN A 107 34.81 -13.22 0.16
C GLN A 107 36.26 -13.43 0.61
N ALA A 108 36.97 -14.40 0.02
CA ALA A 108 38.39 -14.64 0.32
C ALA A 108 39.27 -13.44 -0.08
N ALA A 109 39.04 -12.87 -1.27
CA ALA A 109 39.78 -11.72 -1.77
C ALA A 109 39.59 -10.48 -0.89
N ILE A 110 38.35 -10.16 -0.49
CA ILE A 110 38.09 -8.98 0.35
C ILE A 110 38.59 -9.17 1.79
N GLN A 111 38.51 -10.40 2.34
CA GLN A 111 39.05 -10.69 3.67
C GLN A 111 40.58 -10.54 3.67
N THR A 112 41.25 -11.03 2.62
CA THR A 112 42.70 -10.89 2.47
C THR A 112 43.09 -9.42 2.32
N SER A 113 42.34 -8.66 1.52
CA SER A 113 42.52 -7.20 1.36
C SER A 113 42.44 -6.47 2.71
N LEU A 114 41.41 -6.75 3.52
CA LEU A 114 41.23 -6.14 4.84
C LEU A 114 42.34 -6.53 5.83
N ASN A 115 42.80 -7.79 5.82
CA ASN A 115 43.86 -8.25 6.70
C ASN A 115 45.21 -7.58 6.42
N LEU A 116 45.42 -7.12 5.18
CA LEU A 116 46.62 -6.37 4.80
C LEU A 116 46.60 -4.93 5.32
N LEU A 117 45.42 -4.37 5.62
CA LEU A 117 45.23 -3.00 6.09
C LEU A 117 45.20 -2.94 7.62
N ASN A 118 46.27 -2.42 8.24
CA ASN A 118 46.36 -2.22 9.69
C ASN A 118 46.28 -0.71 10.05
N ARG A 119 45.91 -0.41 11.31
CA ARG A 119 45.85 0.99 11.80
C ARG A 119 47.22 1.68 11.86
N ASP A 120 48.30 0.90 11.99
CA ASP A 120 49.67 1.41 12.11
C ASP A 120 50.24 1.93 10.77
N MET A 121 49.60 1.65 9.63
CA MET A 121 49.92 2.26 8.33
C MET A 121 49.48 3.73 8.22
N GLY A 122 48.88 4.29 9.28
CA GLY A 122 48.98 5.68 9.72
C GLY A 122 48.70 6.77 8.68
N ASN A 123 47.49 7.35 8.73
CA ASN A 123 47.10 8.71 8.28
C ASN A 123 47.57 9.21 6.89
N SER A 124 48.14 8.38 6.03
CA SER A 124 48.46 8.77 4.65
C SER A 124 47.16 8.94 3.86
N PRO A 125 46.99 10.02 3.07
CA PRO A 125 45.84 10.20 2.19
C PRO A 125 45.56 8.97 1.30
N ASP A 126 46.61 8.30 0.80
CA ASP A 126 46.51 7.09 -0.02
C ASP A 126 45.93 5.90 0.76
N TYR A 127 46.26 5.79 2.05
CA TYR A 127 45.68 4.76 2.92
C TYR A 127 44.19 5.00 3.11
N THR A 128 43.79 6.23 3.44
CA THR A 128 42.40 6.60 3.69
C THR A 128 41.55 6.32 2.45
N GLN A 129 42.04 6.69 1.26
CA GLN A 129 41.36 6.45 -0.01
C GLN A 129 41.18 4.96 -0.32
N ILE A 130 42.25 4.17 -0.21
CA ILE A 130 42.19 2.72 -0.50
C ILE A 130 41.34 2.00 0.56
N TYR A 131 41.43 2.39 1.82
CA TYR A 131 40.61 1.81 2.88
C TYR A 131 39.11 2.09 2.64
N ALA A 132 38.74 3.31 2.26
CA ALA A 132 37.38 3.64 1.88
C ALA A 132 36.87 2.80 0.69
N GLN A 133 37.71 2.58 -0.33
CA GLN A 133 37.38 1.72 -1.48
C GLN A 133 37.16 0.26 -1.10
N VAL A 134 38.00 -0.27 -0.21
CA VAL A 134 37.90 -1.64 0.30
C VAL A 134 36.63 -1.82 1.11
N LEU A 135 36.32 -0.86 1.99
CA LEU A 135 35.04 -0.84 2.73
C LEU A 135 33.85 -0.76 1.78
N ASN A 136 33.91 0.09 0.76
CA ASN A 136 32.83 0.21 -0.22
C ASN A 136 32.57 -1.11 -0.98
N THR A 137 33.63 -1.82 -1.35
CA THR A 137 33.55 -3.14 -1.99
C THR A 137 33.00 -4.21 -1.05
N ARG A 138 33.39 -4.18 0.22
CA ARG A 138 32.90 -5.07 1.27
C ARG A 138 31.41 -4.88 1.49
N GLY A 139 30.94 -3.64 1.65
CA GLY A 139 29.51 -3.35 1.85
C GLY A 139 28.65 -3.90 0.70
N ARG A 140 29.15 -3.80 -0.54
CA ARG A 140 28.47 -4.37 -1.72
C ARG A 140 28.34 -5.89 -1.65
N LEU A 141 29.41 -6.56 -1.23
CA LEU A 141 29.38 -8.01 -1.04
C LEU A 141 28.42 -8.41 0.09
N GLU A 142 28.47 -7.69 1.22
CA GLU A 142 27.57 -7.91 2.37
C GLU A 142 26.10 -7.80 1.95
N LEU A 143 25.72 -6.74 1.21
CA LEU A 143 24.35 -6.57 0.72
C LEU A 143 23.95 -7.73 -0.22
N THR A 144 24.83 -8.12 -1.14
CA THR A 144 24.56 -9.21 -2.10
C THR A 144 24.36 -10.57 -1.41
N LEU A 145 25.01 -10.77 -0.26
CA LEU A 145 24.87 -11.95 0.59
C LEU A 145 23.69 -11.85 1.58
N GLY A 146 22.85 -10.80 1.48
CA GLY A 146 21.68 -10.60 2.34
C GLY A 146 21.98 -9.94 3.69
N GLN A 147 23.20 -9.45 3.92
CA GLN A 147 23.63 -8.84 5.18
C GLN A 147 23.42 -7.31 5.16
N ALA A 148 22.18 -6.87 4.89
CA ALA A 148 21.87 -5.46 4.66
C ALA A 148 22.25 -4.53 5.82
N GLU A 149 22.06 -4.96 7.08
CA GLU A 149 22.46 -4.16 8.25
C GLU A 149 23.99 -4.00 8.37
N ALA A 150 24.73 -5.09 8.09
CA ALA A 150 26.19 -5.04 8.06
C ALA A 150 26.68 -4.13 6.93
N ALA A 151 26.10 -4.27 5.73
CA ALA A 151 26.39 -3.43 4.57
C ALA A 151 26.17 -1.95 4.87
N LEU A 152 25.05 -1.59 5.51
CA LEU A 152 24.75 -0.22 5.92
C LEU A 152 25.83 0.34 6.86
N LYS A 153 26.21 -0.42 7.90
CA LYS A 153 27.28 -0.01 8.84
C LYS A 153 28.63 0.15 8.14
N THR A 154 28.96 -0.79 7.24
CA THR A 154 30.20 -0.75 6.45
C THR A 154 30.23 0.47 5.54
N TRP A 155 29.13 0.82 4.88
CA TRP A 155 29.06 2.00 4.02
C TRP A 155 29.02 3.32 4.78
N GLN A 156 28.43 3.36 5.98
CA GLN A 156 28.56 4.52 6.88
C GLN A 156 30.02 4.80 7.24
N LEU A 157 30.79 3.75 7.54
CA LEU A 157 32.22 3.87 7.77
C LEU A 157 32.97 4.30 6.49
N ALA A 158 32.63 3.71 5.34
CA ALA A 158 33.21 4.09 4.05
C ALA A 158 32.96 5.57 3.73
N THR A 159 31.75 6.07 3.97
CA THR A 159 31.36 7.47 3.72
C THR A 159 32.20 8.42 4.56
N LYS A 160 32.30 8.14 5.87
CA LYS A 160 33.17 8.91 6.77
C LYS A 160 34.63 8.89 6.30
N THR A 161 35.10 7.74 5.83
CA THR A 161 36.49 7.60 5.39
C THR A 161 36.75 8.33 4.06
N TYR A 162 35.80 8.32 3.10
CA TYR A 162 35.90 9.13 1.89
C TYR A 162 35.87 10.63 2.18
N ASP A 163 35.04 11.06 3.14
CA ASP A 163 34.99 12.45 3.61
C ASP A 163 36.34 12.88 4.21
N GLU A 164 36.95 12.04 5.06
CA GLU A 164 38.31 12.25 5.59
C GLU A 164 39.38 12.30 4.48
N ALA A 165 39.16 11.62 3.35
CA ALA A 165 40.03 11.65 2.18
C ALA A 165 39.77 12.83 1.23
N GLY A 166 38.69 13.60 1.43
CA GLY A 166 38.25 14.66 0.51
C GLY A 166 37.69 14.15 -0.82
N ASP A 167 37.24 12.88 -0.88
CA ASP A 167 36.66 12.28 -2.08
C ASP A 167 35.13 12.42 -2.07
N GLU A 168 34.64 13.56 -2.57
CA GLU A 168 33.21 13.83 -2.69
C GLU A 168 32.47 12.78 -3.54
N THR A 169 33.11 12.24 -4.59
CA THR A 169 32.49 11.20 -5.44
C THR A 169 32.29 9.90 -4.66
N GLY A 170 33.28 9.54 -3.84
CA GLY A 170 33.21 8.42 -2.91
C GLY A 170 32.14 8.60 -1.84
N VAL A 171 32.00 9.81 -1.29
CA VAL A 171 30.92 10.18 -0.34
C VAL A 171 29.56 9.98 -0.99
N THR A 172 29.30 10.59 -2.15
CA THR A 172 28.02 10.44 -2.86
C THR A 172 27.73 8.98 -3.21
N GLY A 173 28.70 8.26 -3.77
CA GLY A 173 28.54 6.85 -4.13
C GLY A 173 28.23 5.94 -2.94
N SER A 174 28.87 6.18 -1.80
CA SER A 174 28.64 5.41 -0.58
C SER A 174 27.30 5.77 0.10
N LEU A 175 26.83 7.01 0.03
CA LEU A 175 25.47 7.40 0.46
C LEU A 175 24.38 6.72 -0.38
N ILE A 176 24.56 6.64 -1.70
CA ILE A 176 23.64 5.90 -2.60
C ILE A 176 23.62 4.40 -2.24
N ASN A 177 24.78 3.83 -1.92
CA ASN A 177 24.84 2.44 -1.48
C ASN A 177 24.15 2.23 -0.12
N GLN A 178 24.33 3.14 0.84
CA GLN A 178 23.57 3.13 2.10
C GLN A 178 22.06 3.15 1.82
N ALA A 179 21.63 3.97 0.85
CA ALA A 179 20.23 4.05 0.48
C ALA A 179 19.68 2.71 -0.02
N GLN A 180 20.43 1.97 -0.83
CA GLN A 180 20.04 0.62 -1.28
C GLN A 180 19.95 -0.39 -0.11
N ALA A 181 20.86 -0.34 0.87
CA ALA A 181 20.74 -1.18 2.06
C ALA A 181 19.52 -0.79 2.91
N MET A 182 19.28 0.51 3.09
CA MET A 182 18.12 1.01 3.84
C MET A 182 16.79 0.66 3.16
N GLU A 183 16.73 0.64 1.82
CA GLU A 183 15.60 0.11 1.07
C GLU A 183 15.32 -1.37 1.43
N VAL A 184 16.35 -2.23 1.43
CA VAL A 184 16.19 -3.64 1.84
C VAL A 184 15.75 -3.80 3.31
N LEU A 185 16.09 -2.83 4.16
CA LEU A 185 15.70 -2.79 5.57
C LEU A 185 14.33 -2.11 5.82
N GLY A 186 13.63 -1.63 4.79
CA GLY A 186 12.35 -0.92 4.94
C GLY A 186 12.47 0.50 5.52
N LEU A 187 13.65 1.12 5.51
CA LEU A 187 13.89 2.43 6.12
C LEU A 187 13.62 3.61 5.17
N TYR A 188 12.55 3.59 4.38
CA TYR A 188 12.41 4.43 3.19
C TYR A 188 12.43 5.95 3.42
N ARG A 189 11.80 6.46 4.49
CA ARG A 189 11.89 7.90 4.83
C ARG A 189 13.33 8.32 5.08
N ARG A 190 14.11 7.50 5.79
CA ARG A 190 15.54 7.75 6.01
C ARG A 190 16.34 7.59 4.72
N THR A 191 15.96 6.63 3.87
CA THR A 191 16.54 6.44 2.54
C THR A 191 16.40 7.69 1.68
N CYS A 192 15.19 8.25 1.58
CA CYS A 192 14.94 9.47 0.82
C CYS A 192 15.81 10.63 1.33
N LYS A 193 15.84 10.87 2.65
CA LYS A 193 16.70 11.91 3.24
C LYS A 193 18.18 11.72 2.88
N THR A 194 18.65 10.48 2.92
CA THR A 194 20.03 10.14 2.58
C THR A 194 20.33 10.39 1.11
N LEU A 195 19.39 10.07 0.22
CA LEU A 195 19.51 10.33 -1.21
C LEU A 195 19.52 11.84 -1.52
N LEU A 196 18.63 12.63 -0.91
CA LEU A 196 18.62 14.08 -1.08
C LEU A 196 19.91 14.73 -0.56
N ASN A 197 20.42 14.26 0.59
CA ASN A 197 21.73 14.70 1.10
C ASN A 197 22.88 14.33 0.15
N ALA A 198 22.85 13.15 -0.47
CA ALA A 198 23.84 12.76 -1.48
C ALA A 198 23.87 13.71 -2.70
N LEU A 199 22.79 14.49 -2.90
CA LEU A 199 22.64 15.52 -3.92
C LEU A 199 22.86 16.95 -3.38
N GLN A 200 23.26 17.09 -2.11
CA GLN A 200 23.40 18.38 -1.41
C GLN A 200 22.10 19.19 -1.36
N LEU A 201 20.96 18.51 -1.32
CA LEU A 201 19.63 19.10 -1.18
C LEU A 201 19.17 19.04 0.28
N ASP A 202 18.14 19.82 0.59
CA ASP A 202 17.54 19.79 1.92
C ASP A 202 16.88 18.42 2.20
N ASN A 203 16.81 18.02 3.48
CA ASN A 203 16.37 16.69 3.89
C ASN A 203 14.85 16.52 3.97
N ASN A 204 14.04 17.38 3.34
CA ASN A 204 12.60 17.19 3.31
C ASN A 204 12.21 16.24 2.17
N CYS A 205 11.49 15.16 2.49
CA CYS A 205 11.11 14.12 1.52
C CYS A 205 9.77 14.36 0.84
N ASP A 206 9.07 15.42 1.21
CA ASP A 206 7.84 15.83 0.56
C ASP A 206 8.14 16.58 -0.75
N LEU A 207 8.15 15.86 -1.86
CA LEU A 207 8.37 16.42 -3.19
C LEU A 207 7.06 16.69 -3.93
N SER A 208 5.92 16.69 -3.24
CA SER A 208 4.61 16.98 -3.85
C SER A 208 4.53 18.39 -4.45
N GLU A 209 5.28 19.35 -3.88
CA GLU A 209 5.39 20.70 -4.41
C GLU A 209 6.25 20.72 -5.70
N GLN A 210 5.61 21.07 -6.82
CA GLN A 210 6.24 21.03 -8.15
C GLN A 210 7.54 21.85 -8.23
N GLN A 211 7.59 23.05 -7.66
CA GLN A 211 8.78 23.91 -7.67
C GLN A 211 9.96 23.26 -6.92
N ARG A 212 9.66 22.53 -5.85
CA ARG A 212 10.64 21.79 -5.07
C ARG A 212 11.16 20.58 -5.83
N PHE A 213 10.27 19.83 -6.47
CA PHE A 213 10.65 18.73 -7.33
C PHE A 213 11.54 19.19 -8.51
N GLU A 214 11.20 20.30 -9.17
CA GLU A 214 12.03 20.91 -10.22
C GLU A 214 13.44 21.26 -9.72
N THR A 215 13.57 21.72 -8.47
CA THR A 215 14.87 21.99 -7.85
C THR A 215 15.71 20.71 -7.72
N VAL A 216 15.08 19.58 -7.37
CA VAL A 216 15.74 18.27 -7.31
C VAL A 216 16.24 17.86 -8.70
N LEU A 217 15.41 17.98 -9.74
CA LEU A 217 15.78 17.63 -11.11
C LEU A 217 16.92 18.51 -11.63
N GLN A 218 16.88 19.82 -11.37
CA GLN A 218 17.97 20.75 -11.73
C GLN A 218 19.29 20.41 -11.03
N ALA A 219 19.25 19.92 -9.79
CA ALA A 219 20.45 19.46 -9.10
C ALA A 219 21.08 18.24 -9.79
N PHE A 220 20.25 17.30 -10.27
CA PHE A 220 20.72 16.18 -11.08
C PHE A 220 21.27 16.63 -12.44
N GLU A 221 20.64 17.57 -13.13
CA GLU A 221 21.12 18.10 -14.41
C GLU A 221 22.52 18.69 -14.32
N LYS A 222 22.85 19.35 -13.20
CA LYS A 222 24.19 19.91 -12.94
C LYS A 222 25.27 18.85 -12.71
N GLN A 223 24.90 17.62 -12.38
CA GLN A 223 25.85 16.53 -12.19
C GLN A 223 26.27 15.90 -13.53
N PRO A 224 27.53 15.47 -13.67
CA PRO A 224 28.00 14.79 -14.87
C PRO A 224 27.26 13.46 -15.09
N ASP A 225 27.06 13.09 -16.35
CA ASP A 225 26.37 11.86 -16.77
C ASP A 225 27.21 10.62 -16.48
N THR A 226 27.19 10.23 -15.21
CA THR A 226 27.94 9.10 -14.65
C THR A 226 27.00 7.95 -14.32
N GLN A 227 27.56 6.75 -14.15
CA GLN A 227 26.81 5.60 -13.62
C GLN A 227 26.23 5.88 -12.22
N ILE A 228 26.93 6.69 -11.40
CA ILE A 228 26.47 7.10 -10.07
C ILE A 228 25.19 7.92 -10.18
N LYS A 229 25.12 8.89 -11.10
CA LYS A 229 23.92 9.69 -11.37
C LYS A 229 22.73 8.81 -11.77
N ILE A 230 22.93 7.85 -12.68
CA ILE A 230 21.87 6.92 -13.12
C ILE A 230 21.35 6.06 -11.95
N ILE A 231 22.25 5.51 -11.14
CA ILE A 231 21.87 4.70 -9.97
C ILE A 231 21.16 5.59 -8.93
N GLY A 232 21.63 6.81 -8.70
CA GLY A 232 21.03 7.78 -7.79
C GLY A 232 19.60 8.16 -8.20
N LEU A 233 19.38 8.51 -9.48
CA LEU A 233 18.05 8.76 -10.04
C LEU A 233 17.14 7.53 -9.87
N ARG A 234 17.63 6.33 -10.22
CA ARG A 234 16.85 5.10 -10.06
C ARG A 234 16.48 4.82 -8.61
N SER A 235 17.43 4.98 -7.68
CA SER A 235 17.18 4.80 -6.25
C SER A 235 16.20 5.83 -5.71
N LEU A 236 16.27 7.10 -6.15
CA LEU A 236 15.29 8.11 -5.77
C LEU A 236 13.90 7.75 -6.29
N GLY A 237 13.78 7.39 -7.57
CA GLY A 237 12.51 6.95 -8.16
C GLY A 237 11.91 5.74 -7.43
N ASN A 238 12.72 4.73 -7.13
CA ASN A 238 12.27 3.57 -6.35
C ASN A 238 11.68 3.96 -4.99
N ILE A 239 12.30 4.91 -4.29
CA ILE A 239 11.85 5.37 -2.98
C ILE A 239 10.61 6.25 -3.09
N LEU A 240 10.54 7.15 -4.07
CA LEU A 240 9.34 7.92 -4.36
C LEU A 240 8.15 7.00 -4.61
N ARG A 241 8.35 5.93 -5.39
CA ARG A 241 7.33 4.89 -5.57
C ARG A 241 6.90 4.27 -4.24
N LEU A 242 7.86 3.86 -3.40
CA LEU A 242 7.57 3.16 -2.14
C LEU A 242 6.85 4.05 -1.12
N ILE A 243 7.06 5.37 -1.16
CA ILE A 243 6.32 6.32 -0.31
C ILE A 243 5.01 6.81 -0.95
N GLY A 244 4.65 6.32 -2.14
CA GLY A 244 3.39 6.63 -2.83
C GLY A 244 3.43 7.76 -3.84
N ASP A 245 4.56 8.44 -4.02
CA ASP A 245 4.75 9.53 -4.99
C ASP A 245 5.08 8.96 -6.39
N LEU A 246 4.04 8.42 -7.04
CA LEU A 246 4.18 7.69 -8.31
C LEU A 246 4.50 8.61 -9.50
N ASP A 247 4.02 9.85 -9.48
CA ASP A 247 4.26 10.85 -10.52
C ASP A 247 5.73 11.27 -10.55
N ASN A 248 6.27 11.68 -9.40
CA ASN A 248 7.67 12.07 -9.33
C ASN A 248 8.59 10.86 -9.51
N SER A 249 8.21 9.67 -9.01
CA SER A 249 8.92 8.43 -9.30
C SER A 249 9.11 8.21 -10.80
N GLN A 250 8.02 8.31 -11.57
CA GLN A 250 8.06 8.13 -13.02
C GLN A 250 8.97 9.17 -13.69
N GLN A 251 8.81 10.45 -13.34
CA GLN A 251 9.60 11.52 -13.94
C GLN A 251 11.10 11.36 -13.67
N VAL A 252 11.50 11.06 -12.43
CA VAL A 252 12.91 10.81 -12.07
C VAL A 252 13.47 9.61 -12.84
N LEU A 253 12.70 8.53 -12.96
CA LEU A 253 13.12 7.33 -13.66
C LEU A 253 13.24 7.54 -15.18
N GLU A 254 12.35 8.33 -15.79
CA GLU A 254 12.43 8.71 -17.20
C GLU A 254 13.65 9.58 -17.49
N GLN A 255 14.02 10.49 -16.58
CA GLN A 255 15.29 11.21 -16.69
C GLN A 255 16.49 10.27 -16.58
N GLY A 256 16.48 9.34 -15.62
CA GLY A 256 17.52 8.30 -15.52
C GLY A 256 17.62 7.45 -16.79
N LEU A 257 16.49 7.17 -17.42
CA LEU A 257 16.42 6.43 -18.69
C LEU A 257 17.03 7.24 -19.85
N ALA A 258 16.77 8.55 -19.92
CA ALA A 258 17.37 9.42 -20.94
C ALA A 258 18.90 9.47 -20.80
N VAL A 259 19.42 9.61 -19.57
CA VAL A 259 20.87 9.62 -19.30
C VAL A 259 21.52 8.28 -19.65
N VAL A 260 20.90 7.15 -19.30
CA VAL A 260 21.48 5.82 -19.57
C VAL A 260 21.48 5.44 -21.06
N GLN A 261 20.52 5.93 -21.83
CA GLN A 261 20.49 5.75 -23.28
C GLN A 261 21.66 6.46 -23.98
N GLN A 262 22.13 7.59 -23.44
CA GLN A 262 23.30 8.30 -23.95
C GLN A 262 24.62 7.58 -23.58
N THR A 263 24.68 6.99 -22.38
CA THR A 263 25.87 6.27 -21.89
C THR A 263 26.00 4.83 -22.41
N GLN A 264 25.03 4.35 -23.20
CA GLN A 264 25.00 3.03 -23.85
C GLN A 264 25.26 1.86 -22.88
N SER A 265 24.60 1.87 -21.72
CA SER A 265 24.71 0.78 -20.73
C SER A 265 23.44 -0.09 -20.69
N PRO A 266 23.38 -1.24 -21.40
CA PRO A 266 22.18 -2.09 -21.43
C PRO A 266 21.71 -2.61 -20.06
N LEU A 267 22.65 -2.79 -19.12
CA LEU A 267 22.34 -3.27 -17.76
C LEU A 267 21.61 -2.21 -16.95
N GLU A 268 22.13 -0.98 -16.96
CA GLU A 268 21.52 0.13 -16.23
C GLU A 268 20.21 0.57 -16.91
N GLU A 269 20.14 0.49 -18.24
CA GLU A 269 18.91 0.73 -19.00
C GLU A 269 17.83 -0.28 -18.60
N SER A 270 18.18 -1.58 -18.58
CA SER A 270 17.27 -2.65 -18.16
C SER A 270 16.80 -2.50 -16.71
N ALA A 271 17.69 -2.17 -15.78
CA ALA A 271 17.33 -1.93 -14.38
C ALA A 271 16.41 -0.71 -14.19
N THR A 272 16.61 0.34 -14.98
CA THR A 272 15.77 1.56 -14.95
C THR A 272 14.39 1.27 -15.55
N LEU A 273 14.32 0.55 -16.67
CA LEU A 273 13.07 0.07 -17.27
C LEU A 273 12.30 -0.85 -16.31
N LEU A 274 12.97 -1.76 -15.61
CA LEU A 274 12.35 -2.61 -14.59
C LEU A 274 11.72 -1.75 -13.48
N SER A 275 12.39 -0.68 -13.07
CA SER A 275 11.90 0.23 -12.03
C SER A 275 10.69 1.07 -12.51
N LEU A 276 10.69 1.51 -13.78
CA LEU A 276 9.51 2.12 -14.42
C LEU A 276 8.33 1.16 -14.47
N GLY A 277 8.57 -0.10 -14.83
CA GLY A 277 7.54 -1.14 -14.82
C GLY A 277 6.93 -1.38 -13.44
N LYS A 278 7.74 -1.31 -12.37
CA LYS A 278 7.26 -1.39 -10.97
C LYS A 278 6.43 -0.17 -10.59
N THR A 279 6.81 1.04 -11.01
CA THR A 279 6.03 2.26 -10.78
C THR A 279 4.66 2.18 -11.46
N GLU A 280 4.62 1.74 -12.72
CA GLU A 280 3.36 1.55 -13.45
C GLU A 280 2.53 0.39 -12.86
N ARG A 281 3.15 -0.65 -12.30
CA ARG A 281 2.42 -1.68 -11.54
C ARG A 281 1.78 -1.10 -10.28
N ALA A 282 2.48 -0.24 -9.54
CA ALA A 282 1.91 0.44 -8.37
C ALA A 282 0.72 1.33 -8.77
N ARG A 283 0.82 2.06 -9.89
CA ARG A 283 -0.33 2.81 -10.45
C ARG A 283 -1.50 1.91 -10.85
N TYR A 284 -1.22 0.75 -11.45
CA TYR A 284 -2.26 -0.25 -11.72
C TYR A 284 -2.94 -0.71 -10.43
N SER A 285 -2.18 -1.00 -9.37
CA SER A 285 -2.73 -1.38 -8.07
C SER A 285 -3.56 -0.25 -7.45
N GLN A 286 -3.12 1.00 -7.52
CA GLN A 286 -3.88 2.18 -7.07
C GLN A 286 -5.20 2.33 -7.86
N ALA A 287 -5.17 2.20 -9.18
CA ALA A 287 -6.36 2.30 -10.03
C ALA A 287 -7.33 1.12 -9.83
N LYS A 288 -6.82 -0.10 -9.68
CA LYS A 288 -7.59 -1.31 -9.33
C LYS A 288 -8.28 -1.13 -7.98
N ASP A 289 -7.56 -0.64 -6.98
CA ASP A 289 -8.12 -0.34 -5.67
C ASP A 289 -9.21 0.73 -5.74
N LEU A 290 -8.95 1.83 -6.46
CA LEU A 290 -9.96 2.88 -6.71
C LEU A 290 -11.23 2.31 -7.36
N TYR A 291 -11.09 1.46 -8.38
CA TYR A 291 -12.22 0.77 -9.02
C TYR A 291 -13.03 -0.07 -8.02
N ASN A 292 -12.35 -0.78 -7.12
CA ASN A 292 -12.99 -1.69 -6.17
C ASN A 292 -13.69 -0.96 -5.01
N ARG A 293 -13.32 0.30 -4.72
CA ARG A 293 -13.87 1.08 -3.60
C ARG A 293 -14.92 2.10 -4.03
N THR A 294 -14.79 2.71 -5.21
CA THR A 294 -15.75 3.71 -5.67
C THR A 294 -17.04 3.05 -6.17
N ASN A 295 -18.17 3.61 -5.75
CA ASN A 295 -19.50 3.25 -6.24
C ASN A 295 -19.99 4.21 -7.33
N LEU A 296 -19.25 5.30 -7.61
CA LEU A 296 -19.64 6.30 -8.60
C LEU A 296 -19.32 5.78 -10.02
N PRO A 297 -20.32 5.66 -10.93
CA PRO A 297 -20.10 5.04 -12.24
C PRO A 297 -18.99 5.70 -13.09
N ILE A 298 -18.90 7.03 -13.06
CA ILE A 298 -17.89 7.79 -13.81
C ILE A 298 -16.49 7.54 -13.24
N GLU A 299 -16.33 7.55 -11.92
CA GLU A 299 -15.05 7.25 -11.28
C GLU A 299 -14.62 5.81 -11.52
N LYS A 300 -15.57 4.87 -11.44
CA LYS A 300 -15.34 3.45 -11.71
C LYS A 300 -14.86 3.24 -13.16
N ALA A 301 -15.49 3.90 -14.13
CA ALA A 301 -15.05 3.85 -15.53
C ALA A 301 -13.63 4.44 -15.73
N ARG A 302 -13.35 5.60 -15.12
CA ARG A 302 -12.01 6.23 -15.16
C ARG A 302 -10.94 5.34 -14.51
N ALA A 303 -11.24 4.75 -13.35
CA ALA A 303 -10.35 3.84 -12.63
C ALA A 303 -10.06 2.58 -13.46
N LYS A 304 -11.08 1.99 -14.12
CA LYS A 304 -10.88 0.87 -15.06
C LYS A 304 -9.96 1.24 -16.21
N GLN A 305 -10.16 2.42 -16.81
CA GLN A 305 -9.31 2.91 -17.89
C GLN A 305 -7.86 3.18 -17.43
N ALA A 306 -7.68 3.80 -16.26
CA ALA A 306 -6.38 4.04 -15.67
C ALA A 306 -5.63 2.74 -15.38
N ALA A 307 -6.33 1.74 -14.80
CA ALA A 307 -5.76 0.41 -14.58
C ALA A 307 -5.32 -0.23 -15.91
N GLN A 308 -6.15 -0.14 -16.96
CA GLN A 308 -5.82 -0.66 -18.30
C GLN A 308 -4.58 0.02 -18.90
N LEU A 309 -4.44 1.33 -18.72
CA LEU A 309 -3.30 2.08 -19.22
C LEU A 309 -2.01 1.65 -18.49
N SER A 310 -2.05 1.67 -17.16
CA SER A 310 -0.89 1.37 -16.32
C SER A 310 -0.42 -0.06 -16.46
N ILE A 311 -1.32 -1.04 -16.58
CA ILE A 311 -0.88 -2.42 -16.83
C ILE A 311 -0.17 -2.56 -18.19
N ASN A 312 -0.69 -1.93 -19.25
CA ASN A 312 -0.07 -2.00 -20.57
C ASN A 312 1.33 -1.38 -20.56
N ARG A 313 1.50 -0.25 -19.85
CA ARG A 313 2.81 0.39 -19.67
C ARG A 313 3.75 -0.49 -18.85
N ALA A 314 3.29 -1.04 -17.73
CA ALA A 314 4.10 -1.93 -16.88
C ALA A 314 4.60 -3.15 -17.66
N LEU A 315 3.70 -3.86 -18.38
CA LEU A 315 4.06 -5.01 -19.21
C LEU A 315 5.04 -4.64 -20.33
N SER A 316 4.87 -3.46 -20.95
CA SER A 316 5.80 -2.95 -21.96
C SER A 316 7.20 -2.70 -21.36
N TYR A 317 7.28 -2.04 -20.22
CA TYR A 317 8.57 -1.78 -19.54
C TYR A 317 9.26 -3.08 -19.11
N TYR A 318 8.53 -4.05 -18.55
CA TYR A 318 9.10 -5.36 -18.21
C TYR A 318 9.62 -6.10 -19.44
N GLN A 319 8.87 -6.08 -20.56
CA GLN A 319 9.32 -6.71 -21.79
C GLN A 319 10.59 -6.04 -22.35
N GLN A 320 10.64 -4.71 -22.34
CA GLN A 320 11.83 -3.96 -22.77
C GLN A 320 13.02 -4.26 -21.87
N ALA A 321 12.83 -4.27 -20.54
CA ALA A 321 13.86 -4.61 -19.58
C ALA A 321 14.42 -6.02 -19.82
N ALA A 322 13.55 -7.01 -20.05
CA ALA A 322 13.97 -8.38 -20.37
C ALA A 322 14.75 -8.46 -21.69
N ASN A 323 14.27 -7.80 -22.75
CA ASN A 323 14.88 -7.85 -24.07
C ASN A 323 16.29 -7.22 -24.10
N LYS A 324 16.52 -6.14 -23.34
CA LYS A 324 17.83 -5.47 -23.25
C LYS A 324 18.93 -6.36 -22.68
N THR A 325 18.57 -7.38 -21.89
CA THR A 325 19.49 -8.27 -21.19
C THR A 325 19.52 -9.70 -21.75
N ALA A 326 18.64 -10.04 -22.69
CA ALA A 326 18.46 -11.41 -23.19
C ALA A 326 19.75 -12.10 -23.68
N ASN A 327 20.70 -11.35 -24.25
CA ASN A 327 21.94 -11.90 -24.83
C ASN A 327 23.19 -11.68 -23.95
N LEU A 328 23.02 -11.14 -22.73
CA LEU A 328 24.13 -10.81 -21.85
C LEU A 328 24.26 -11.88 -20.75
N SER A 329 25.32 -12.69 -20.85
CA SER A 329 25.60 -13.80 -19.91
C SER A 329 25.70 -13.34 -18.44
N SER A 330 26.17 -12.10 -18.20
CA SER A 330 26.30 -11.47 -16.88
C SER A 330 25.02 -10.79 -16.36
N SER A 331 23.86 -11.03 -16.99
CA SER A 331 22.62 -10.29 -16.71
C SER A 331 21.35 -11.15 -16.55
N LYS A 332 21.52 -12.47 -16.40
CA LYS A 332 20.39 -13.42 -16.28
C LYS A 332 19.37 -13.00 -15.21
N PHE A 333 19.82 -12.38 -14.11
CA PHE A 333 18.95 -11.93 -13.02
C PHE A 333 17.91 -10.89 -13.41
N ILE A 334 18.31 -9.77 -14.05
CA ILE A 334 17.35 -8.70 -14.38
C ILE A 334 16.35 -9.19 -15.43
N ASN A 335 16.81 -10.02 -16.37
CA ASN A 335 15.95 -10.69 -17.35
C ASN A 335 14.88 -11.54 -16.65
N ILE A 336 15.30 -12.45 -15.76
CA ILE A 336 14.39 -13.32 -15.01
C ILE A 336 13.45 -12.51 -14.12
N GLN A 337 13.96 -11.52 -13.40
CA GLN A 337 13.12 -10.65 -12.57
C GLN A 337 12.05 -9.93 -13.38
N SER A 338 12.40 -9.39 -14.55
CA SER A 338 11.45 -8.71 -15.44
C SER A 338 10.36 -9.68 -15.92
N LYS A 339 10.75 -10.90 -16.32
CA LYS A 339 9.80 -11.95 -16.73
C LYS A 339 8.89 -12.42 -15.59
N LEU A 340 9.38 -12.46 -14.35
CA LEU A 340 8.58 -12.80 -13.16
C LEU A 340 7.59 -11.70 -12.78
N HIS A 341 8.02 -10.44 -12.84
CA HIS A 341 7.11 -9.30 -12.64
C HIS A 341 6.03 -9.26 -13.72
N GLN A 342 6.38 -9.56 -14.97
CA GLN A 342 5.43 -9.72 -16.07
C GLN A 342 4.43 -10.87 -15.80
N LEU A 343 4.91 -12.06 -15.42
CA LEU A 343 4.06 -13.22 -15.13
C LEU A 343 3.06 -12.91 -14.01
N SER A 344 3.55 -12.44 -12.86
CA SER A 344 2.70 -12.15 -11.70
C SER A 344 1.66 -11.06 -12.00
N LEU A 345 2.03 -10.02 -12.77
CA LEU A 345 1.07 -8.98 -13.18
C LEU A 345 0.01 -9.51 -14.17
N LEU A 346 0.38 -10.39 -15.10
CA LEU A 346 -0.58 -11.03 -16.01
C LEU A 346 -1.61 -11.88 -15.25
N ILE A 347 -1.15 -12.64 -14.24
CA ILE A 347 -2.03 -13.46 -13.39
C ILE A 347 -2.98 -12.58 -12.60
N GLU A 348 -2.45 -11.56 -11.92
CA GLU A 348 -3.22 -10.61 -11.12
C GLU A 348 -4.32 -9.93 -11.98
N TYR A 349 -3.98 -9.51 -13.19
CA TYR A 349 -4.92 -8.88 -14.10
C TYR A 349 -5.97 -9.82 -14.66
N GLN A 350 -5.58 -11.05 -15.00
CA GLN A 350 -6.55 -12.07 -15.42
C GLN A 350 -7.59 -12.33 -14.32
N GLN A 351 -7.14 -12.45 -13.07
CA GLN A 351 -8.02 -12.66 -11.92
C GLN A 351 -8.93 -11.45 -11.68
N TRP A 352 -8.41 -10.23 -11.77
CA TRP A 352 -9.23 -9.03 -11.64
C TRP A 352 -10.32 -8.96 -12.70
N LEU A 353 -9.98 -9.18 -13.98
CA LEU A 353 -10.97 -9.22 -15.07
C LEU A 353 -12.04 -10.30 -14.87
N GLN A 354 -11.66 -11.48 -14.37
CA GLN A 354 -12.62 -12.55 -14.06
C GLN A 354 -13.61 -12.17 -12.95
N GLY A 355 -13.21 -11.28 -12.03
CA GLY A 355 -14.05 -10.77 -10.95
C GLY A 355 -14.97 -9.61 -11.33
N LEU A 356 -14.86 -9.05 -12.54
CA LEU A 356 -15.73 -7.96 -12.98
C LEU A 356 -17.09 -8.52 -13.42
N THR A 357 -18.15 -8.20 -12.69
CA THR A 357 -19.51 -8.75 -12.86
C THR A 357 -20.27 -8.21 -14.08
N ASP A 358 -19.76 -7.16 -14.73
CA ASP A 358 -20.53 -6.40 -15.72
C ASP A 358 -20.24 -6.78 -17.19
N GLU A 359 -19.21 -7.58 -17.45
CA GLU A 359 -18.83 -8.00 -18.80
C GLU A 359 -18.28 -9.43 -18.75
N SER A 360 -18.93 -10.40 -19.40
CA SER A 360 -18.35 -11.74 -19.58
C SER A 360 -17.00 -11.63 -20.32
N PRO A 361 -15.85 -11.94 -19.69
CA PRO A 361 -14.59 -11.75 -20.37
C PRO A 361 -14.22 -13.06 -21.07
N SER A 362 -14.80 -13.34 -22.24
CA SER A 362 -14.57 -14.62 -22.92
C SER A 362 -13.39 -14.62 -23.91
N ALA A 363 -12.90 -13.46 -24.39
CA ALA A 363 -11.76 -13.40 -25.33
C ALA A 363 -10.45 -12.90 -24.70
N GLU A 364 -10.50 -11.80 -23.94
CA GLU A 364 -9.29 -11.21 -23.33
C GLU A 364 -8.70 -12.12 -22.24
N VAL A 365 -9.52 -12.67 -21.35
CA VAL A 365 -9.08 -13.63 -20.33
C VAL A 365 -8.49 -14.91 -20.95
N GLN A 366 -9.01 -15.38 -22.09
CA GLN A 366 -8.44 -16.52 -22.83
C GLN A 366 -7.09 -16.18 -23.47
N LYS A 367 -6.95 -14.96 -24.02
CA LYS A 367 -5.67 -14.46 -24.54
C LYS A 367 -4.63 -14.36 -23.43
N LEU A 368 -5.01 -13.80 -22.28
CA LEU A 368 -4.15 -13.73 -21.09
C LEU A 368 -3.76 -15.13 -20.59
N ALA A 369 -4.69 -16.09 -20.56
CA ALA A 369 -4.39 -17.47 -20.18
C ALA A 369 -3.29 -18.09 -21.06
N SER A 370 -3.37 -17.85 -22.37
CA SER A 370 -2.37 -18.33 -23.33
C SER A 370 -1.01 -17.65 -23.14
N GLN A 371 -1.00 -16.34 -22.88
CA GLN A 371 0.22 -15.58 -22.57
C GLN A 371 0.88 -16.06 -21.27
N ILE A 372 0.09 -16.26 -20.21
CA ILE A 372 0.56 -16.80 -18.92
C ILE A 372 1.21 -18.17 -19.13
N LYS A 373 0.56 -19.07 -19.87
CA LYS A 373 1.11 -20.41 -20.16
C LYS A 373 2.45 -20.33 -20.91
N SER A 374 2.55 -19.45 -21.90
CA SER A 374 3.80 -19.22 -22.63
C SER A 374 4.90 -18.68 -21.72
N GLN A 375 4.59 -17.72 -20.86
CA GLN A 375 5.54 -17.11 -19.94
C GLN A 375 6.04 -18.11 -18.88
N VAL A 376 5.15 -18.98 -18.38
CA VAL A 376 5.52 -20.07 -17.47
C VAL A 376 6.49 -21.04 -18.14
N ALA A 377 6.26 -21.42 -19.40
CA ALA A 377 7.17 -22.29 -20.13
C ALA A 377 8.56 -21.65 -20.32
N ASP A 378 8.60 -20.37 -20.73
CA ASP A 378 9.85 -19.62 -20.87
C ASP A 378 10.64 -19.48 -19.56
N LEU A 379 9.95 -19.20 -18.44
CA LEU A 379 10.58 -19.14 -17.11
C LEU A 379 11.04 -20.51 -16.62
N ARG A 380 10.29 -21.58 -16.88
CA ARG A 380 10.70 -22.95 -16.56
C ARG A 380 12.02 -23.31 -17.27
N ASP A 381 12.14 -22.91 -18.53
CA ASP A 381 13.28 -23.24 -19.38
C ASP A 381 14.50 -22.29 -19.15
N SER A 382 14.35 -21.26 -18.28
CA SER A 382 15.40 -20.28 -17.98
C SER A 382 16.46 -20.71 -16.94
N GLU A 383 16.40 -21.96 -16.48
CA GLU A 383 17.36 -22.56 -15.53
C GLU A 383 17.57 -21.79 -14.21
N ILE A 384 16.52 -21.14 -13.67
CA ILE A 384 16.58 -20.37 -12.41
C ILE A 384 17.13 -21.23 -11.25
N THR A 385 16.89 -22.54 -11.27
CA THR A 385 17.43 -23.50 -10.28
C THR A 385 18.95 -23.62 -10.33
N ALA A 386 19.58 -23.46 -11.49
CA ALA A 386 21.03 -23.58 -11.68
C ALA A 386 21.82 -22.33 -11.26
N LEU A 387 21.14 -21.19 -11.05
CA LEU A 387 21.81 -19.95 -10.64
C LEU A 387 22.44 -20.06 -9.25
N PRO A 388 23.57 -19.37 -8.98
CA PRO A 388 24.23 -19.36 -7.68
C PRO A 388 23.30 -18.98 -6.52
N PRO A 389 23.54 -19.50 -5.30
CA PRO A 389 22.77 -19.12 -4.12
C PRO A 389 23.06 -17.66 -3.77
N THR A 390 22.11 -16.79 -4.02
CA THR A 390 22.07 -15.40 -3.57
C THR A 390 20.67 -15.10 -3.06
N GLN A 391 20.51 -14.01 -2.29
CA GLN A 391 19.19 -13.58 -1.84
C GLN A 391 18.25 -13.33 -3.04
N THR A 392 18.75 -12.70 -4.10
CA THR A 392 18.00 -12.45 -5.34
C THR A 392 17.53 -13.74 -6.01
N THR A 393 18.38 -14.77 -6.09
CA THR A 393 17.99 -16.07 -6.66
C THR A 393 16.89 -16.73 -5.85
N VAL A 394 16.97 -16.68 -4.51
CA VAL A 394 15.96 -17.26 -3.63
C VAL A 394 14.61 -16.58 -3.87
N TYR A 395 14.55 -15.25 -3.82
CA TYR A 395 13.29 -14.54 -4.04
C TYR A 395 12.75 -14.69 -5.47
N ALA A 396 13.61 -14.80 -6.49
CA ALA A 396 13.14 -15.09 -7.84
C ALA A 396 12.42 -16.45 -7.94
N GLN A 397 12.96 -17.48 -7.28
CA GLN A 397 12.33 -18.81 -7.23
C GLN A 397 11.04 -18.79 -6.41
N LEU A 398 11.00 -18.07 -5.29
CA LEU A 398 9.80 -17.91 -4.48
C LEU A 398 8.70 -17.17 -5.23
N ASN A 399 9.02 -16.06 -5.90
CA ASN A 399 8.07 -15.31 -6.72
C ASN A 399 7.49 -16.19 -7.83
N PHE A 400 8.31 -17.04 -8.45
CA PHE A 400 7.82 -17.98 -9.46
C PHE A 400 6.90 -19.03 -8.84
N ALA A 401 7.30 -19.65 -7.73
CA ALA A 401 6.51 -20.64 -7.02
C ALA A 401 5.16 -20.07 -6.57
N GLN A 402 5.14 -18.85 -6.02
CA GLN A 402 3.91 -18.15 -5.61
C GLN A 402 3.01 -17.85 -6.80
N SER A 403 3.58 -17.40 -7.92
CA SER A 403 2.82 -17.18 -9.17
C SER A 403 2.18 -18.49 -9.67
N LEU A 404 2.91 -19.61 -9.60
CA LEU A 404 2.39 -20.93 -9.97
C LEU A 404 1.31 -21.42 -8.99
N ILE A 405 1.46 -21.15 -7.69
CA ILE A 405 0.45 -21.46 -6.67
C ILE A 405 -0.85 -20.71 -6.95
N GLN A 406 -0.82 -19.50 -7.50
CA GLN A 406 -2.04 -18.78 -7.87
C GLN A 406 -2.80 -19.44 -9.04
N LEU A 407 -2.12 -20.23 -9.87
CA LEU A 407 -2.69 -20.95 -11.02
C LEU A 407 -3.21 -22.36 -10.67
N LYS A 408 -3.82 -22.51 -9.48
CA LYS A 408 -4.20 -23.74 -8.73
C LYS A 408 -4.83 -24.90 -9.51
N GLN A 409 -5.26 -24.72 -10.75
CA GLN A 409 -6.01 -25.70 -11.55
C GLN A 409 -5.13 -26.64 -12.39
N ASN A 410 -3.81 -26.68 -12.17
CA ASN A 410 -2.89 -27.50 -12.96
C ASN A 410 -1.87 -28.23 -12.07
N ASP A 411 -1.95 -29.57 -12.03
CA ASP A 411 -1.03 -30.44 -11.28
C ASP A 411 0.44 -30.26 -11.68
N GLU A 412 0.71 -29.90 -12.95
CA GLU A 412 2.05 -29.56 -13.43
C GLU A 412 2.58 -28.32 -12.69
N PHE A 413 1.75 -27.28 -12.53
CA PHE A 413 2.14 -26.03 -11.87
C PHE A 413 2.33 -26.22 -10.37
N ILE A 414 1.49 -27.04 -9.72
CA ILE A 414 1.65 -27.40 -8.30
C ILE A 414 2.99 -28.12 -8.08
N THR A 415 3.31 -29.10 -8.93
CA THR A 415 4.58 -29.83 -8.87
C THR A 415 5.77 -28.89 -9.09
N LEU A 416 5.66 -28.01 -10.09
CA LEU A 416 6.70 -27.04 -10.41
C LEU A 416 6.92 -26.04 -9.27
N ALA A 417 5.84 -25.52 -8.66
CA ALA A 417 5.90 -24.63 -7.51
C ALA A 417 6.61 -25.29 -6.32
N SER A 418 6.27 -26.55 -6.01
CA SER A 418 6.95 -27.33 -4.96
C SER A 418 8.45 -27.43 -5.20
N ASN A 419 8.87 -27.73 -6.43
CA ASN A 419 10.29 -27.87 -6.77
C ASN A 419 11.06 -26.56 -6.58
N TYR A 420 10.50 -25.44 -7.06
CA TYR A 420 11.12 -24.13 -6.91
C TYR A 420 11.17 -23.66 -5.45
N ALA A 421 10.09 -23.84 -4.69
CA ALA A 421 10.06 -23.47 -3.28
C ALA A 421 11.05 -24.31 -2.43
N ASN A 422 11.18 -25.62 -2.70
CA ASN A 422 12.16 -26.47 -2.04
C ASN A 422 13.61 -26.10 -2.40
N ASN A 423 13.89 -25.77 -3.66
CA ASN A 423 15.22 -25.30 -4.06
C ASN A 423 15.57 -23.96 -3.39
N ALA A 424 14.61 -23.04 -3.34
CA ALA A 424 14.73 -21.76 -2.65
C ALA A 424 15.03 -21.95 -1.16
N LEU A 425 14.33 -22.88 -0.50
CA LEU A 425 14.57 -23.25 0.90
C LEU A 425 15.99 -23.74 1.14
N GLN A 426 16.49 -24.65 0.29
CA GLN A 426 17.85 -25.17 0.40
C GLN A 426 18.90 -24.07 0.22
N LYS A 427 18.68 -23.15 -0.74
CA LYS A 427 19.56 -22.01 -0.97
C LYS A 427 19.54 -21.02 0.19
N ALA A 428 18.36 -20.71 0.73
CA ALA A 428 18.20 -19.85 1.91
C ALA A 428 18.95 -20.40 3.13
N LYS A 429 18.80 -21.71 3.40
CA LYS A 429 19.55 -22.40 4.48
C LYS A 429 21.07 -22.32 4.29
N LYS A 430 21.55 -22.50 3.05
CA LYS A 430 22.99 -22.35 2.74
C LYS A 430 23.49 -20.93 2.97
N LEU A 431 22.66 -19.93 2.68
CA LEU A 431 22.95 -18.51 2.93
C LEU A 431 22.80 -18.12 4.41
N LYS A 432 22.14 -18.95 5.23
CA LYS A 432 21.73 -18.63 6.60
C LYS A 432 20.84 -17.38 6.65
N ASP A 433 20.08 -17.13 5.58
CA ASP A 433 19.09 -16.06 5.52
C ASP A 433 17.78 -16.57 6.13
N LEU A 434 17.57 -16.27 7.41
CA LEU A 434 16.41 -16.75 8.17
C LEU A 434 15.08 -16.16 7.67
N ARG A 435 15.09 -14.93 7.10
CA ARG A 435 13.89 -14.33 6.50
C ARG A 435 13.50 -15.07 5.23
N ALA A 436 14.46 -15.30 4.34
CA ALA A 436 14.23 -16.03 3.11
C ALA A 436 13.89 -17.52 3.36
N GLU A 437 14.47 -18.13 4.40
CA GLU A 437 14.13 -19.48 4.84
C GLU A 437 12.67 -19.57 5.31
N SER A 438 12.23 -18.64 6.16
CA SER A 438 10.83 -18.57 6.60
C SER A 438 9.87 -18.34 5.43
N GLN A 439 10.19 -17.44 4.51
CA GLN A 439 9.38 -17.19 3.30
C GLN A 439 9.24 -18.44 2.42
N ALA A 440 10.31 -19.22 2.27
CA ALA A 440 10.26 -20.48 1.53
C ALA A 440 9.38 -21.53 2.23
N LEU A 441 9.51 -21.67 3.55
CA LEU A 441 8.66 -22.56 4.36
C LEU A 441 7.19 -22.13 4.32
N GLY A 442 6.90 -20.84 4.46
CA GLY A 442 5.53 -20.31 4.38
C GLY A 442 4.90 -20.51 3.01
N THR A 443 5.69 -20.35 1.94
CA THR A 443 5.27 -20.64 0.55
C THR A 443 4.93 -22.13 0.37
N LEU A 444 5.75 -23.04 0.91
CA LEU A 444 5.43 -24.48 0.93
C LEU A 444 4.16 -24.75 1.77
N GLY A 445 4.03 -24.11 2.93
CA GLY A 445 2.83 -24.18 3.75
C GLY A 445 1.57 -23.79 2.99
N ASN A 446 1.61 -22.69 2.23
CA ASN A 446 0.50 -22.23 1.39
C ASN A 446 0.22 -23.22 0.26
N LEU A 447 1.25 -23.74 -0.42
CA LEU A 447 1.08 -24.78 -1.44
C LEU A 447 0.34 -26.01 -0.88
N TYR A 448 0.73 -26.47 0.31
CA TYR A 448 0.07 -27.60 0.97
C TYR A 448 -1.32 -27.26 1.50
N GLU A 449 -1.56 -26.01 1.90
CA GLU A 449 -2.89 -25.49 2.23
C GLU A 449 -3.82 -25.58 1.00
N GLN A 450 -3.37 -25.08 -0.16
CA GLN A 450 -4.17 -25.11 -1.39
C GLN A 450 -4.46 -26.53 -1.90
N THR A 451 -3.52 -27.46 -1.66
CA THR A 451 -3.69 -28.88 -2.02
C THR A 451 -4.34 -29.70 -0.90
N GLN A 452 -4.84 -29.05 0.16
CA GLN A 452 -5.57 -29.66 1.27
C GLN A 452 -4.76 -30.71 2.07
N GLN A 453 -3.43 -30.62 2.03
CA GLN A 453 -2.52 -31.46 2.80
C GLN A 453 -2.24 -30.82 4.17
N TRP A 454 -3.28 -30.77 5.00
CA TRP A 454 -3.33 -29.94 6.21
C TRP A 454 -2.18 -30.16 7.20
N SER A 455 -1.72 -31.40 7.40
CA SER A 455 -0.61 -31.69 8.31
C SER A 455 0.72 -31.11 7.81
N LEU A 456 0.98 -31.19 6.50
CA LEU A 456 2.18 -30.58 5.90
C LEU A 456 2.05 -29.05 5.92
N ALA A 457 0.88 -28.53 5.56
CA ALA A 457 0.60 -27.10 5.62
C ALA A 457 0.87 -26.54 7.02
N HIS A 458 0.33 -27.18 8.05
CA HIS A 458 0.54 -26.82 9.46
C HIS A 458 2.03 -26.85 9.83
N SER A 459 2.72 -27.96 9.57
CA SER A 459 4.13 -28.13 9.94
C SER A 459 5.06 -27.11 9.28
N TYR A 460 4.90 -26.85 7.98
CA TYR A 460 5.73 -25.87 7.27
C TYR A 460 5.43 -24.43 7.74
N THR A 461 4.17 -24.09 7.98
CA THR A 461 3.77 -22.76 8.45
C THR A 461 4.26 -22.50 9.87
N GLU A 462 4.19 -23.50 10.76
CA GLU A 462 4.68 -23.40 12.14
C GLU A 462 6.20 -23.21 12.18
N GLN A 463 6.95 -23.97 11.37
CA GLN A 463 8.40 -23.76 11.22
C GLN A 463 8.72 -22.35 10.71
N ALA A 464 7.98 -21.88 9.70
CA ALA A 464 8.15 -20.53 9.17
C ALA A 464 7.95 -19.48 10.27
N LEU A 465 6.89 -19.60 11.06
CA LEU A 465 6.54 -18.69 12.16
C LEU A 465 7.63 -18.65 13.25
N ILE A 466 8.13 -19.81 13.69
CA ILE A 466 9.17 -19.90 14.72
C ILE A 466 10.43 -19.12 14.30
N LEU A 467 10.84 -19.25 13.04
CA LEU A 467 12.02 -18.55 12.52
C LEU A 467 11.85 -17.03 12.58
N VAL A 468 10.74 -16.50 12.06
CA VAL A 468 10.51 -15.03 12.01
C VAL A 468 10.25 -14.43 13.38
N GLN A 469 9.65 -15.17 14.32
CA GLN A 469 9.54 -14.73 15.71
C GLN A 469 10.93 -14.63 16.37
N GLY A 470 11.83 -15.58 16.11
CA GLY A 470 13.19 -15.59 16.65
C GLY A 470 14.04 -14.39 16.22
N ILE A 471 13.78 -13.83 15.03
CA ILE A 471 14.45 -12.63 14.50
C ILE A 471 13.58 -11.36 14.59
N GLN A 472 12.43 -11.42 15.24
CA GLN A 472 11.50 -10.28 15.41
C GLN A 472 11.05 -9.64 14.08
N ALA A 473 10.86 -10.44 13.04
CA ALA A 473 10.40 -10.01 11.72
C ALA A 473 8.86 -9.89 11.68
N TRP A 474 8.32 -8.93 12.43
CA TRP A 474 6.88 -8.78 12.69
C TRP A 474 6.04 -8.52 11.42
N ASP A 475 6.65 -7.92 10.40
CA ASP A 475 6.08 -7.71 9.06
C ASP A 475 5.76 -9.02 8.31
N ILE A 476 6.36 -10.14 8.72
CA ILE A 476 6.08 -11.48 8.19
C ILE A 476 5.30 -12.34 9.19
N VAL A 477 5.51 -12.14 10.50
CA VAL A 477 4.91 -12.96 11.58
C VAL A 477 3.38 -13.04 11.45
N TYR A 478 2.70 -11.91 11.23
CA TYR A 478 1.24 -11.89 11.14
C TYR A 478 0.71 -12.73 9.96
N GLN A 479 1.46 -12.82 8.87
CA GLN A 479 1.09 -13.60 7.67
C GLN A 479 1.04 -15.09 7.98
N TRP A 480 2.04 -15.61 8.72
CA TRP A 480 2.07 -17.02 9.12
C TRP A 480 1.07 -17.34 10.22
N GLN A 481 0.79 -16.42 11.13
CA GLN A 481 -0.30 -16.56 12.11
C GLN A 481 -1.66 -16.64 11.41
N TRP A 482 -1.90 -15.78 10.42
CA TRP A 482 -3.10 -15.82 9.60
C TRP A 482 -3.22 -17.14 8.81
N GLN A 483 -2.13 -17.61 8.20
CA GLN A 483 -2.10 -18.89 7.50
C GLN A 483 -2.41 -20.06 8.43
N LEU A 484 -1.86 -20.09 9.64
CA LEU A 484 -2.22 -21.08 10.66
C LEU A 484 -3.70 -21.01 11.03
N GLY A 485 -4.27 -19.80 11.13
CA GLY A 485 -5.71 -19.61 11.37
C GLY A 485 -6.57 -20.28 10.30
N ARG A 486 -6.23 -20.11 9.01
CA ARG A 486 -6.92 -20.78 7.89
C ARG A 486 -6.76 -22.30 7.95
N ILE A 487 -5.56 -22.80 8.26
CA ILE A 487 -5.28 -24.24 8.35
C ILE A 487 -6.06 -24.88 9.51
N TYR A 488 -6.04 -24.28 10.71
CA TYR A 488 -6.81 -24.77 11.84
C TYR A 488 -8.32 -24.76 11.57
N GLN A 489 -8.81 -23.73 10.89
CA GLN A 489 -10.21 -23.68 10.48
C GLN A 489 -10.57 -24.84 9.55
N ALA A 490 -9.74 -25.12 8.54
CA ALA A 490 -9.97 -26.23 7.61
C ALA A 490 -9.91 -27.60 8.30
N GLN A 491 -9.13 -27.73 9.38
CA GLN A 491 -9.05 -28.93 10.23
C GLN A 491 -10.22 -29.05 11.23
N GLY A 492 -11.10 -28.06 11.32
CA GLY A 492 -12.19 -28.01 12.30
C GLY A 492 -11.76 -27.60 13.71
N GLU A 493 -10.51 -27.16 13.90
CA GLU A 493 -9.95 -26.74 15.18
C GLU A 493 -10.28 -25.28 15.51
N MET A 494 -11.59 -24.97 15.61
CA MET A 494 -12.08 -23.58 15.67
C MET A 494 -11.47 -22.73 16.79
N LYS A 495 -11.23 -23.29 17.97
CA LYS A 495 -10.58 -22.56 19.08
C LYS A 495 -9.16 -22.11 18.73
N LYS A 496 -8.39 -22.99 18.07
CA LYS A 496 -7.02 -22.65 17.62
C LYS A 496 -7.05 -21.68 16.44
N ALA A 497 -8.01 -21.85 15.53
CA ALA A 497 -8.21 -20.92 14.43
C ALA A 497 -8.45 -19.50 14.95
N ILE A 498 -9.45 -19.31 15.82
CA ILE A 498 -9.77 -18.02 16.46
C ILE A 498 -8.52 -17.43 17.12
N ALA A 499 -7.82 -18.18 17.98
CA ALA A 499 -6.63 -17.68 18.65
C ALA A 499 -5.52 -17.25 17.65
N ALA A 500 -5.32 -18.00 16.56
CA ALA A 500 -4.33 -17.64 15.55
C ALA A 500 -4.70 -16.34 14.80
N TYR A 501 -5.99 -16.14 14.47
CA TYR A 501 -6.48 -14.89 13.88
C TYR A 501 -6.36 -13.70 14.85
N GLU A 502 -6.73 -13.87 16.12
CA GLU A 502 -6.61 -12.82 17.14
C GLU A 502 -5.15 -12.35 17.29
N VAL A 503 -4.21 -13.30 17.35
CA VAL A 503 -2.78 -12.97 17.43
C VAL A 503 -2.26 -12.34 16.13
N ALA A 504 -2.76 -12.79 14.97
CA ALA A 504 -2.42 -12.16 13.68
C ALA A 504 -2.84 -10.69 13.64
N ILE A 505 -4.08 -10.38 14.04
CA ILE A 505 -4.59 -9.00 14.10
C ILE A 505 -3.78 -8.18 15.11
N LYS A 506 -3.51 -8.72 16.30
CA LYS A 506 -2.71 -8.02 17.32
C LYS A 506 -1.29 -7.69 16.82
N THR A 507 -0.64 -8.64 16.13
CA THR A 507 0.68 -8.41 15.53
C THR A 507 0.60 -7.36 14.44
N LEU A 508 -0.38 -7.50 13.54
CA LEU A 508 -0.61 -6.54 12.47
C LEU A 508 -0.83 -5.12 13.00
N GLU A 509 -1.67 -4.94 14.03
CA GLU A 509 -1.90 -3.64 14.66
C GLU A 509 -0.61 -3.02 15.24
N SER A 510 0.33 -3.84 15.71
CA SER A 510 1.61 -3.36 16.25
C SER A 510 2.62 -2.94 15.18
N VAL A 511 2.53 -3.49 13.97
CA VAL A 511 3.40 -3.13 12.84
C VAL A 511 2.74 -2.18 11.86
N ARG A 512 1.45 -1.91 12.03
CA ARG A 512 0.64 -1.12 11.10
C ARG A 512 1.22 0.28 10.89
N ASP A 513 1.69 0.91 11.96
CA ASP A 513 2.30 2.23 11.91
C ASP A 513 3.53 2.25 10.99
N ASP A 514 4.38 1.23 11.14
CA ASP A 514 5.54 1.05 10.29
C ASP A 514 5.08 0.73 8.85
N LEU A 515 4.19 -0.24 8.64
CA LEU A 515 3.73 -0.64 7.30
C LEU A 515 3.06 0.49 6.52
N LEU A 516 2.16 1.23 7.18
CA LEU A 516 1.49 2.38 6.57
C LEU A 516 2.50 3.51 6.36
N ALA A 517 3.39 3.84 7.29
CA ALA A 517 4.34 4.95 7.09
C ALA A 517 5.45 4.66 6.06
N ILE A 518 5.63 3.38 5.70
CA ILE A 518 6.76 2.87 4.94
C ILE A 518 6.30 2.42 3.55
N ASP A 519 5.34 1.50 3.38
CA ASP A 519 5.10 0.87 2.06
C ASP A 519 3.74 1.20 1.42
N SER A 520 3.75 2.00 0.35
CA SER A 520 2.55 2.30 -0.43
C SER A 520 1.92 1.05 -1.08
N ASP A 521 2.71 0.06 -1.47
CA ASP A 521 2.19 -1.19 -2.06
C ASP A 521 1.37 -1.97 -1.00
N ALA A 522 1.74 -1.87 0.29
CA ALA A 522 0.96 -2.41 1.41
C ALA A 522 -0.33 -1.60 1.66
N ARG A 523 -0.31 -0.27 1.53
CA ARG A 523 -1.52 0.59 1.62
C ARG A 523 -2.54 0.26 0.52
N PHE A 524 -2.07 0.08 -0.72
CA PHE A 524 -2.96 -0.22 -1.85
C PHE A 524 -3.52 -1.64 -1.78
N SER A 525 -2.81 -2.58 -1.15
CA SER A 525 -3.24 -3.98 -1.01
C SER A 525 -3.96 -4.31 0.30
N PHE A 526 -4.27 -3.33 1.14
CA PHE A 526 -4.99 -3.50 2.43
C PHE A 526 -6.23 -4.40 2.30
N ARG A 527 -7.03 -4.16 1.26
CA ARG A 527 -8.25 -4.93 0.95
C ARG A 527 -8.01 -6.40 0.64
N GLU A 528 -6.91 -6.69 -0.04
CA GLU A 528 -6.58 -8.05 -0.49
C GLU A 528 -5.89 -8.85 0.62
N ASN A 529 -5.18 -8.16 1.51
CA ASN A 529 -4.27 -8.79 2.46
C ASN A 529 -4.67 -8.63 3.94
N ILE A 530 -5.43 -7.59 4.30
CA ILE A 530 -5.69 -7.21 5.69
C ILE A 530 -7.17 -7.37 6.08
N GLU A 531 -8.10 -6.71 5.37
CA GLU A 531 -9.55 -6.81 5.65
C GLU A 531 -10.03 -8.27 5.79
N PRO A 532 -9.59 -9.23 4.95
CA PRO A 532 -10.02 -10.62 5.06
C PRO A 532 -9.65 -11.26 6.40
N ILE A 533 -8.59 -10.82 7.08
CA ILE A 533 -8.16 -11.35 8.38
C ILE A 533 -9.23 -11.02 9.43
N TYR A 534 -9.69 -9.76 9.49
CA TYR A 534 -10.72 -9.29 10.42
C TYR A 534 -12.07 -9.94 10.14
N ARG A 535 -12.55 -9.87 8.88
CA ARG A 535 -13.86 -10.43 8.51
C ARG A 535 -13.92 -11.94 8.75
N LYS A 536 -12.82 -12.65 8.52
CA LYS A 536 -12.77 -14.11 8.75
C LYS A 536 -12.81 -14.46 10.22
N LEU A 537 -12.14 -13.69 11.09
CA LEU A 537 -12.26 -13.85 12.53
C LEU A 537 -13.69 -13.59 13.00
N VAL A 538 -14.32 -12.50 12.57
CA VAL A 538 -15.71 -12.18 12.94
C VAL A 538 -16.66 -13.29 12.48
N ALA A 539 -16.49 -13.83 11.27
CA ALA A 539 -17.26 -14.98 10.80
C ALA A 539 -17.07 -16.26 11.63
N LEU A 540 -15.88 -16.47 12.22
CA LEU A 540 -15.64 -17.59 13.14
C LEU A 540 -16.30 -17.38 14.51
N LEU A 541 -16.41 -16.13 14.96
CA LEU A 541 -17.06 -15.75 16.21
C LEU A 541 -18.60 -15.78 16.09
N LEU A 542 -19.13 -15.47 14.90
CA LEU A 542 -20.55 -15.43 14.56
C LEU A 542 -20.91 -16.56 13.58
N PRO A 543 -21.00 -17.83 14.02
CA PRO A 543 -21.26 -18.94 13.12
C PRO A 543 -22.63 -18.82 12.44
N ASN A 544 -22.72 -19.25 11.18
CA ASN A 544 -23.98 -19.33 10.44
C ASN A 544 -24.97 -20.30 11.12
N GLY A 545 -26.27 -19.97 11.06
CA GLY A 545 -27.38 -20.83 11.48
C GLY A 545 -28.11 -20.34 12.73
N ASN A 546 -29.05 -21.15 13.23
CA ASN A 546 -29.96 -20.79 14.34
C ASN A 546 -29.33 -20.88 15.74
N THR A 547 -28.01 -21.02 15.85
CA THR A 547 -27.31 -21.11 17.14
C THR A 547 -26.86 -19.73 17.59
N ASN A 548 -27.38 -19.26 18.71
CA ASN A 548 -26.92 -18.01 19.31
C ASN A 548 -25.45 -18.12 19.75
N PRO A 549 -24.57 -17.22 19.31
CA PRO A 549 -23.19 -17.20 19.74
C PRO A 549 -23.09 -16.89 21.25
N PRO A 550 -22.05 -17.37 21.93
CA PRO A 550 -21.78 -16.97 23.32
C PRO A 550 -21.64 -15.44 23.46
N PRO A 551 -22.01 -14.84 24.60
CA PRO A 551 -21.88 -13.40 24.82
C PRO A 551 -20.46 -12.86 24.58
N GLU A 552 -19.43 -13.60 24.96
CA GLU A 552 -18.02 -13.25 24.71
C GLU A 552 -17.72 -13.11 23.20
N ASN A 553 -18.27 -14.00 22.37
CA ASN A 553 -18.08 -13.94 20.93
C ASN A 553 -18.78 -12.71 20.32
N LEU A 554 -19.97 -12.35 20.81
CA LEU A 554 -20.64 -11.11 20.40
C LEU A 554 -19.77 -9.90 20.74
N HIS A 555 -19.22 -9.86 21.95
CA HIS A 555 -18.36 -8.77 22.38
C HIS A 555 -17.10 -8.62 21.49
N LYS A 556 -16.40 -9.73 21.26
CA LYS A 556 -15.22 -9.77 20.38
C LYS A 556 -15.58 -9.38 18.95
N SER A 557 -16.72 -9.82 18.44
CA SER A 557 -17.17 -9.49 17.08
C SER A 557 -17.37 -7.99 16.90
N LEU A 558 -18.05 -7.34 17.85
CA LEU A 558 -18.22 -5.87 17.84
C LEU A 558 -16.86 -5.16 17.88
N TYR A 559 -15.93 -5.62 18.74
CA TYR A 559 -14.58 -5.07 18.81
C TYR A 559 -13.82 -5.17 17.49
N TYR A 560 -13.76 -6.35 16.88
CA TYR A 560 -13.00 -6.55 15.64
C TYR A 560 -13.64 -5.87 14.42
N VAL A 561 -14.96 -5.67 14.40
CA VAL A 561 -15.63 -4.88 13.36
C VAL A 561 -15.27 -3.39 13.50
N GLU A 562 -15.36 -2.82 14.69
CA GLU A 562 -14.95 -1.42 14.90
C GLU A 562 -13.44 -1.22 14.68
N ALA A 563 -12.60 -2.18 15.07
CA ALA A 563 -11.17 -2.15 14.82
C ALA A 563 -10.85 -2.18 13.31
N LEU A 564 -11.62 -2.94 12.52
CA LEU A 564 -11.53 -2.94 11.06
C LEU A 564 -11.92 -1.58 10.47
N GLN A 565 -13.01 -0.97 10.95
CA GLN A 565 -13.44 0.35 10.47
C GLN A 565 -12.42 1.44 10.77
N LEU A 566 -11.85 1.44 11.97
CA LEU A 566 -10.77 2.36 12.35
C LEU A 566 -9.54 2.16 11.45
N ALA A 567 -9.19 0.90 11.20
CA ALA A 567 -8.12 0.54 10.29
C ALA A 567 -8.36 1.06 8.85
N GLU A 568 -9.54 0.82 8.29
CA GLU A 568 -9.90 1.31 6.96
C GLU A 568 -9.77 2.84 6.85
N LEU A 569 -10.19 3.55 7.90
CA LEU A 569 -10.11 5.01 7.98
C LEU A 569 -8.67 5.52 8.11
N GLU A 570 -7.83 4.93 8.97
CA GLU A 570 -6.40 5.26 9.08
C GLU A 570 -5.67 5.09 7.74
N ASN A 571 -6.01 4.02 7.01
CA ASN A 571 -5.45 3.75 5.70
C ASN A 571 -5.95 4.75 4.63
N PHE A 572 -7.18 5.27 4.76
CA PHE A 572 -7.70 6.31 3.87
C PHE A 572 -7.06 7.67 4.12
N LEU A 573 -6.91 8.05 5.40
CA LEU A 573 -6.36 9.35 5.83
C LEU A 573 -4.83 9.42 5.79
N ASP A 574 -4.16 8.29 5.53
CA ASP A 574 -2.71 8.17 5.68
C ASP A 574 -2.19 8.68 7.04
N CYS A 575 -2.91 8.34 8.12
CA CYS A 575 -2.57 8.83 9.45
C CYS A 575 -2.79 7.77 10.53
N ASN A 576 -2.19 8.00 11.71
CA ASN A 576 -2.41 7.19 12.91
C ASN A 576 -3.43 7.91 13.81
N LEU A 577 -4.57 7.26 14.03
CA LEU A 577 -5.65 7.79 14.87
C LEU A 577 -5.51 7.34 16.33
N LYS A 578 -4.83 6.22 16.61
CA LYS A 578 -4.59 5.71 17.98
C LYS A 578 -3.81 6.69 18.88
N ASN A 579 -2.92 7.52 18.34
CA ASN A 579 -2.21 8.55 19.12
C ASN A 579 -3.04 9.81 19.42
N THR A 580 -4.19 9.99 18.77
CA THR A 580 -5.11 11.12 19.02
C THR A 580 -6.15 10.81 20.09
N GLN A 581 -6.31 9.52 20.45
CA GLN A 581 -7.11 9.10 21.58
C GLN A 581 -6.40 9.45 22.89
N LYS A 582 -6.65 10.66 23.39
CA LYS A 582 -6.73 10.89 24.84
C LYS A 582 -7.95 10.12 25.38
N VAL A 583 -7.98 8.78 25.27
CA VAL A 583 -8.65 8.03 26.32
C VAL A 583 -7.89 8.44 27.57
N GLN A 584 -8.59 9.06 28.52
CA GLN A 584 -8.11 9.28 29.87
C GLN A 584 -7.85 7.90 30.50
N THR A 585 -6.81 7.22 30.04
CA THR A 585 -6.15 6.20 30.83
C THR A 585 -5.33 7.00 31.83
N GLY A 586 -5.87 7.10 33.04
CA GLY A 586 -5.02 7.36 34.20
C GLY A 586 -3.84 6.37 34.21
N PRO A 587 -2.84 6.59 35.07
CA PRO A 587 -1.55 5.89 35.02
C PRO A 587 -1.73 4.39 34.77
N VAL A 588 -1.17 3.93 33.65
CA VAL A 588 -1.26 2.57 33.14
C VAL A 588 -0.70 1.60 34.17
N ASN A 589 -1.60 1.04 34.97
CA ASN A 589 -1.47 -0.29 35.54
C ASN A 589 -2.43 -1.18 34.74
N ASN A 590 -1.89 -1.78 33.68
CA ASN A 590 -2.46 -2.82 32.82
C ASN A 590 -3.42 -3.76 33.55
N LEU A 591 -4.56 -4.15 32.93
CA LEU A 591 -5.23 -5.46 33.06
C LEU A 591 -6.59 -5.57 32.32
N VAL A 592 -7.20 -4.50 31.78
CA VAL A 592 -8.51 -4.58 31.10
C VAL A 592 -8.33 -4.90 29.62
N GLU A 593 -8.98 -5.97 29.13
CA GLU A 593 -8.96 -6.36 27.72
C GLU A 593 -9.65 -5.29 26.84
N PRO A 594 -9.13 -4.94 25.64
CA PRO A 594 -9.73 -3.93 24.76
C PRO A 594 -11.22 -4.17 24.45
N THR A 595 -11.61 -5.45 24.38
CA THR A 595 -13.00 -5.86 24.20
C THR A 595 -13.89 -5.40 25.37
N GLU A 596 -13.41 -5.49 26.61
CA GLU A 596 -14.16 -5.04 27.80
C GLU A 596 -14.32 -3.52 27.81
N VAL A 597 -13.30 -2.77 27.38
CA VAL A 597 -13.37 -1.31 27.25
C VAL A 597 -14.50 -0.90 26.31
N LEU A 598 -14.59 -1.51 25.13
CA LEU A 598 -15.66 -1.22 24.17
C LEU A 598 -17.04 -1.58 24.72
N ILE A 599 -17.20 -2.74 25.34
CA ILE A 599 -18.51 -3.16 25.88
C ILE A 599 -18.96 -2.28 27.03
N ASN A 600 -18.04 -1.86 27.90
CA ASN A 600 -18.34 -0.88 28.94
C ASN A 600 -18.79 0.44 28.33
N ARG A 601 -18.16 0.88 27.24
CA ARG A 601 -18.58 2.08 26.52
C ARG A 601 -19.97 1.93 25.88
N ILE A 602 -20.24 0.81 25.22
CA ILE A 602 -21.58 0.49 24.67
C ILE A 602 -22.65 0.55 25.77
N ASN A 603 -22.38 -0.08 26.92
CA ASN A 603 -23.32 -0.08 28.03
C ASN A 603 -23.52 1.32 28.62
N GLN A 604 -22.45 2.11 28.76
CA GLN A 604 -22.50 3.49 29.23
C GLN A 604 -23.35 4.37 28.29
N VAL A 605 -23.09 4.33 26.98
CA VAL A 605 -23.78 5.16 25.99
C VAL A 605 -25.30 4.91 26.00
N VAL A 606 -25.72 3.65 26.10
CA VAL A 606 -27.15 3.31 26.14
C VAL A 606 -27.77 3.62 27.52
N GLN A 607 -26.97 3.70 28.59
CA GLN A 607 -27.43 4.21 29.89
C GLN A 607 -27.62 5.73 29.88
N GLU A 608 -26.72 6.46 29.22
CA GLU A 608 -26.80 7.91 29.06
C GLU A 608 -27.94 8.33 28.12
N ALA A 609 -28.30 7.48 27.14
CA ALA A 609 -29.43 7.66 26.24
C ALA A 609 -30.46 6.51 26.36
N PRO A 610 -31.31 6.49 27.41
CA PRO A 610 -32.23 5.38 27.68
C PRO A 610 -33.33 5.19 26.63
N THR A 611 -33.53 6.15 25.72
CA THR A 611 -34.48 6.08 24.60
C THR A 611 -33.86 5.61 23.28
N THR A 612 -32.66 5.04 23.33
CA THR A 612 -31.87 4.69 22.14
C THR A 612 -31.58 3.18 22.06
N ALA A 613 -31.70 2.61 20.86
CA ALA A 613 -31.19 1.29 20.53
C ALA A 613 -29.99 1.39 19.58
N LEU A 614 -29.01 0.50 19.73
CA LEU A 614 -27.88 0.38 18.80
C LEU A 614 -28.05 -0.85 17.91
N ILE A 615 -27.80 -0.70 16.61
CA ILE A 615 -27.90 -1.76 15.62
C ILE A 615 -26.57 -1.86 14.86
N TYR A 616 -25.97 -3.05 14.86
CA TYR A 616 -24.72 -3.37 14.18
C TYR A 616 -24.98 -4.39 13.07
N PRO A 617 -25.26 -3.94 11.83
CA PRO A 617 -25.18 -4.82 10.68
C PRO A 617 -23.72 -5.13 10.34
N ILE A 618 -23.41 -6.40 10.08
CA ILE A 618 -22.06 -6.91 9.82
C ILE A 618 -22.11 -7.75 8.55
N ILE A 619 -21.45 -7.28 7.50
CA ILE A 619 -21.42 -7.93 6.18
C ILE A 619 -20.28 -8.95 6.17
N LEU A 620 -20.62 -10.23 6.08
CA LEU A 620 -19.66 -11.33 5.96
C LEU A 620 -19.81 -11.98 4.57
N GLU A 621 -18.80 -12.76 4.18
CA GLU A 621 -18.72 -13.31 2.82
C GLU A 621 -20.00 -14.06 2.37
N GLN A 622 -20.61 -14.81 3.29
CA GLN A 622 -21.74 -15.71 3.01
C GLN A 622 -22.93 -15.49 3.97
N GLN A 623 -22.93 -14.41 4.75
CA GLN A 623 -24.04 -14.05 5.63
C GLN A 623 -24.05 -12.55 5.97
N LEU A 624 -25.22 -12.04 6.34
CA LEU A 624 -25.39 -10.74 6.99
C LEU A 624 -25.80 -10.99 8.44
N ALA A 625 -24.94 -10.61 9.38
CA ALA A 625 -25.24 -10.66 10.80
C ALA A 625 -25.74 -9.30 11.30
N VAL A 626 -26.67 -9.30 12.25
CA VAL A 626 -27.18 -8.08 12.88
C VAL A 626 -27.19 -8.26 14.39
N ILE A 627 -26.54 -7.36 15.11
CA ILE A 627 -26.50 -7.34 16.57
C ILE A 627 -27.27 -6.12 17.07
N LEU A 628 -28.26 -6.34 17.93
CA LEU A 628 -29.07 -5.30 18.57
C LEU A 628 -28.70 -5.15 20.04
N LYS A 629 -28.50 -3.91 20.49
CA LYS A 629 -28.38 -3.52 21.89
C LYS A 629 -29.53 -2.60 22.29
N LEU A 630 -30.36 -3.06 23.22
CA LEU A 630 -31.41 -2.27 23.86
C LEU A 630 -30.98 -1.76 25.26
N PRO A 631 -31.56 -0.65 25.74
CA PRO A 631 -31.35 -0.15 27.10
C PRO A 631 -31.65 -1.19 28.17
N GLY A 632 -30.68 -1.40 29.08
CA GLY A 632 -30.81 -2.35 30.18
C GLY A 632 -30.86 -3.83 29.78
N GLN A 633 -30.77 -4.18 28.49
CA GLN A 633 -30.86 -5.56 28.02
C GLN A 633 -29.52 -6.11 27.53
N SER A 634 -29.39 -7.44 27.50
CA SER A 634 -28.27 -8.14 26.85
C SER A 634 -28.31 -7.96 25.33
N LEU A 635 -27.16 -8.15 24.66
CA LEU A 635 -27.09 -8.17 23.20
C LEU A 635 -28.01 -9.25 22.61
N ARG A 636 -28.65 -8.91 21.49
CA ARG A 636 -29.45 -9.81 20.66
C ARG A 636 -28.74 -9.99 19.32
N TYR A 637 -28.89 -11.16 18.71
CA TYR A 637 -28.19 -11.52 17.48
C TYR A 637 -29.17 -12.18 16.51
N HIS A 638 -29.05 -11.82 15.25
CA HIS A 638 -29.72 -12.45 14.13
C HIS A 638 -28.72 -12.61 12.97
N THR A 639 -28.90 -13.63 12.15
CA THR A 639 -28.12 -13.80 10.92
C THR A 639 -29.00 -14.28 9.78
N SER A 640 -28.70 -13.78 8.59
CA SER A 640 -29.32 -14.17 7.32
C SER A 640 -28.26 -14.72 6.36
N THR A 641 -28.55 -15.84 5.71
CA THR A 641 -27.66 -16.47 4.71
C THR A 641 -27.72 -15.71 3.39
N ILE A 642 -27.11 -14.53 3.36
CA ILE A 642 -27.05 -13.61 2.22
C ILE A 642 -25.58 -13.35 1.93
N SER A 643 -25.17 -13.46 0.67
CA SER A 643 -23.78 -13.22 0.29
C SER A 643 -23.43 -11.73 0.36
N ARG A 644 -22.16 -11.42 0.64
CA ARG A 644 -21.65 -10.03 0.58
C ARG A 644 -21.98 -9.36 -0.75
N SER A 645 -21.78 -10.08 -1.85
CA SER A 645 -22.05 -9.57 -3.21
C SER A 645 -23.51 -9.17 -3.40
N GLU A 646 -24.44 -9.93 -2.82
CA GLU A 646 -25.87 -9.63 -2.90
C GLU A 646 -26.22 -8.38 -2.09
N VAL A 647 -25.71 -8.28 -0.85
CA VAL A 647 -25.90 -7.07 -0.03
C VAL A 647 -25.36 -5.83 -0.75
N GLU A 648 -24.11 -5.89 -1.23
CA GLU A 648 -23.47 -4.77 -1.91
C GLU A 648 -24.23 -4.37 -3.17
N THR A 649 -24.66 -5.33 -4.00
CA THR A 649 -25.42 -5.05 -5.23
C THR A 649 -26.76 -4.39 -4.94
N THR A 650 -27.52 -4.90 -3.96
CA THR A 650 -28.81 -4.34 -3.57
C THR A 650 -28.67 -2.91 -3.03
N VAL A 651 -27.66 -2.67 -2.19
CA VAL A 651 -27.40 -1.35 -1.61
C VAL A 651 -26.96 -0.36 -2.67
N ASP A 652 -26.07 -0.76 -3.59
CA ASP A 652 -25.60 0.09 -4.69
C ASP A 652 -26.76 0.48 -5.63
N GLN A 653 -27.65 -0.46 -5.96
CA GLN A 653 -28.86 -0.17 -6.75
C GLN A 653 -29.83 0.75 -6.01
N LEU A 654 -30.07 0.51 -4.72
CA LEU A 654 -30.93 1.37 -3.91
C LEU A 654 -30.38 2.79 -3.84
N GLN A 655 -29.07 2.94 -3.62
CA GLN A 655 -28.39 4.24 -3.64
C GLN A 655 -28.58 4.95 -4.99
N GLN A 656 -28.45 4.23 -6.10
CA GLN A 656 -28.67 4.80 -7.43
C GLN A 656 -30.12 5.29 -7.61
N TYR A 657 -31.11 4.51 -7.17
CA TYR A 657 -32.52 4.85 -7.34
C TYR A 657 -32.99 5.98 -6.42
N LEU A 658 -32.40 6.12 -5.23
CA LEU A 658 -32.67 7.25 -4.34
C LEU A 658 -32.31 8.61 -4.95
N ARG A 659 -31.42 8.64 -5.94
CA ARG A 659 -31.01 9.84 -6.69
C ARG A 659 -31.95 10.20 -7.84
N ASP A 660 -32.97 9.38 -8.11
CA ASP A 660 -33.93 9.58 -9.19
C ASP A 660 -35.36 9.60 -8.63
N PRO A 661 -35.99 10.79 -8.51
CA PRO A 661 -37.36 10.94 -8.02
C PRO A 661 -38.41 10.10 -8.74
N SER A 662 -38.15 9.65 -9.97
CA SER A 662 -39.08 8.84 -10.75
C SER A 662 -39.13 7.36 -10.32
N ARG A 663 -38.16 6.91 -9.49
CA ARG A 663 -37.95 5.50 -9.13
C ARG A 663 -38.53 5.12 -7.76
N THR A 664 -39.45 5.91 -7.21
CA THR A 664 -40.01 5.73 -5.85
C THR A 664 -40.50 4.30 -5.55
N ASN A 665 -41.15 3.63 -6.50
CA ASN A 665 -41.61 2.24 -6.29
C ASN A 665 -40.46 1.23 -6.23
N ASP A 666 -39.41 1.44 -7.03
CA ASP A 666 -38.21 0.59 -6.98
C ASP A 666 -37.43 0.83 -5.67
N VAL A 667 -37.39 2.09 -5.20
CA VAL A 667 -36.85 2.45 -3.88
C VAL A 667 -37.62 1.71 -2.78
N LYS A 668 -38.96 1.76 -2.77
CA LYS A 668 -39.77 1.02 -1.77
C LYS A 668 -39.47 -0.48 -1.80
N LYS A 669 -39.37 -1.10 -2.99
CA LYS A 669 -39.07 -2.52 -3.12
C LYS A 669 -37.70 -2.91 -2.55
N LEU A 670 -36.64 -2.20 -2.95
CA LEU A 670 -35.28 -2.51 -2.48
C LEU A 670 -35.09 -2.14 -1.01
N SER A 671 -35.66 -1.03 -0.55
CA SER A 671 -35.60 -0.63 0.85
C SER A 671 -36.39 -1.56 1.78
N SER A 672 -37.47 -2.19 1.30
CA SER A 672 -38.17 -3.26 2.03
C SER A 672 -37.32 -4.51 2.16
N GLN A 673 -36.58 -4.88 1.12
CA GLN A 673 -35.64 -6.00 1.19
C GLN A 673 -34.57 -5.75 2.27
N VAL A 674 -34.02 -4.53 2.35
CA VAL A 674 -33.06 -4.16 3.40
C VAL A 674 -33.73 -4.07 4.79
N TYR A 675 -34.98 -3.60 4.88
CA TYR A 675 -35.76 -3.61 6.13
C TYR A 675 -35.92 -5.04 6.68
N ASP A 676 -36.28 -5.99 5.80
CA ASP A 676 -36.43 -7.40 6.15
C ASP A 676 -35.13 -8.02 6.68
N TRP A 677 -33.99 -7.56 6.17
CA TRP A 677 -32.69 -8.04 6.62
C TRP A 677 -32.28 -7.47 7.99
N LEU A 678 -32.56 -6.19 8.25
CA LEU A 678 -31.98 -5.46 9.37
C LEU A 678 -32.93 -5.24 10.55
N ILE A 679 -34.22 -4.99 10.29
CA ILE A 679 -35.18 -4.51 11.29
C ILE A 679 -36.20 -5.58 11.63
N LYS A 680 -36.79 -6.22 10.61
CA LYS A 680 -37.83 -7.24 10.79
C LYS A 680 -37.47 -8.34 11.80
N PRO A 681 -36.23 -8.85 11.88
CA PRO A 681 -35.88 -9.89 12.86
C PRO A 681 -35.98 -9.45 14.32
N PHE A 682 -36.02 -8.15 14.59
CA PHE A 682 -36.10 -7.56 15.93
C PHE A 682 -37.35 -6.70 16.14
N GLU A 683 -38.31 -6.75 15.22
CA GLU A 683 -39.44 -5.83 15.22
C GLU A 683 -40.25 -5.94 16.52
N ALA A 684 -40.48 -7.16 17.01
CA ALA A 684 -41.19 -7.39 18.26
C ALA A 684 -40.46 -6.76 19.47
N GLU A 685 -39.14 -6.93 19.57
CA GLU A 685 -38.34 -6.35 20.64
C GLU A 685 -38.31 -4.82 20.58
N LEU A 686 -38.19 -4.25 19.37
CA LEU A 686 -38.21 -2.82 19.16
C LEU A 686 -39.59 -2.23 19.51
N GLU A 687 -40.68 -2.90 19.14
CA GLU A 687 -42.05 -2.49 19.47
C GLU A 687 -42.31 -2.51 20.98
N MET A 688 -41.95 -3.60 21.66
CA MET A 688 -42.10 -3.68 23.11
C MET A 688 -41.31 -2.58 23.82
N ALA A 689 -40.14 -2.19 23.31
CA ALA A 689 -39.30 -1.15 23.91
C ALA A 689 -39.87 0.28 23.77
N VAL A 690 -40.81 0.51 22.84
CA VAL A 690 -41.53 1.78 22.70
C VAL A 690 -42.51 1.98 23.86
N ASP A 691 -43.20 0.93 24.28
CA ASP A 691 -44.27 1.03 25.28
C ASP A 691 -43.79 0.99 26.74
N LEU A 692 -42.49 0.76 26.97
CA LEU A 692 -41.90 0.73 28.31
C LEU A 692 -41.63 2.14 28.83
N GLU A 693 -42.14 2.49 30.02
CA GLU A 693 -41.90 3.81 30.65
C GLU A 693 -40.41 4.12 30.88
N GLN A 694 -39.58 3.09 31.11
CA GLN A 694 -38.15 3.26 31.40
C GLN A 694 -37.28 3.47 30.16
N SER A 695 -37.67 2.91 29.00
CA SER A 695 -36.93 3.10 27.75
C SER A 695 -37.62 4.08 26.81
N ASN A 696 -38.93 3.94 26.57
CA ASN A 696 -39.71 4.74 25.62
C ASN A 696 -38.90 4.99 24.33
N LEU A 697 -38.59 3.90 23.62
CA LEU A 697 -37.65 3.90 22.52
C LEU A 697 -38.06 4.92 21.44
N LYS A 698 -37.15 5.86 21.14
CA LYS A 698 -37.36 6.95 20.17
C LYS A 698 -36.32 6.97 19.06
N THR A 699 -35.12 6.46 19.31
CA THR A 699 -33.98 6.62 18.41
C THR A 699 -33.31 5.29 18.12
N LEU A 700 -33.02 5.03 16.84
CA LEU A 700 -32.18 3.94 16.37
C LEU A 700 -30.85 4.51 15.90
N VAL A 701 -29.76 4.00 16.45
CA VAL A 701 -28.40 4.37 16.05
C VAL A 701 -27.75 3.18 15.37
N PHE A 702 -27.27 3.39 14.16
CA PHE A 702 -26.64 2.36 13.37
C PHE A 702 -25.12 2.52 13.38
N VAL A 703 -24.41 1.42 13.61
CA VAL A 703 -22.97 1.30 13.38
C VAL A 703 -22.79 0.52 12.08
N LEU A 704 -22.78 1.24 10.96
CA LEU A 704 -22.90 0.65 9.62
C LEU A 704 -21.58 0.06 9.13
N ASP A 705 -21.63 -1.16 8.59
CA ASP A 705 -20.50 -1.85 7.96
C ASP A 705 -20.56 -1.75 6.43
N GLY A 706 -19.43 -1.45 5.80
CA GLY A 706 -19.25 -1.48 4.34
C GLY A 706 -20.24 -0.61 3.58
N SER A 707 -20.84 -1.18 2.51
CA SER A 707 -21.72 -0.46 1.61
C SER A 707 -22.99 0.09 2.27
N LEU A 708 -23.43 -0.48 3.40
CA LEU A 708 -24.64 -0.03 4.10
C LEU A 708 -24.55 1.43 4.56
N GLY A 709 -23.33 1.97 4.76
CA GLY A 709 -23.09 3.38 5.05
C GLY A 709 -23.56 4.35 3.96
N ASN A 710 -23.85 3.86 2.76
CA ASN A 710 -24.15 4.68 1.57
C ASN A 710 -25.64 4.87 1.29
N ILE A 711 -26.52 4.37 2.16
CA ILE A 711 -27.96 4.59 2.10
C ILE A 711 -28.48 5.13 3.45
N PRO A 712 -29.50 6.00 3.45
CA PRO A 712 -30.07 6.52 4.68
C PRO A 712 -30.98 5.48 5.31
N MET A 713 -30.67 5.00 6.52
CA MET A 713 -31.52 4.00 7.21
C MET A 713 -32.95 4.49 7.49
N ALA A 714 -33.17 5.81 7.42
CA ALA A 714 -34.50 6.42 7.50
C ALA A 714 -35.47 5.95 6.40
N VAL A 715 -34.96 5.53 5.23
CA VAL A 715 -35.79 5.13 4.07
C VAL A 715 -36.15 3.64 4.06
N LEU A 716 -35.69 2.86 5.03
CA LEU A 716 -36.08 1.45 5.14
C LEU A 716 -37.61 1.37 5.26
N TYR A 717 -38.24 0.60 4.39
CA TYR A 717 -39.68 0.61 4.21
C TYR A 717 -40.30 -0.68 4.75
N ASP A 718 -41.27 -0.54 5.65
CA ASP A 718 -42.10 -1.63 6.16
C ASP A 718 -43.29 -1.80 5.20
N GLU A 719 -43.18 -2.78 4.29
CA GLU A 719 -44.23 -3.09 3.31
C GLU A 719 -45.53 -3.56 3.99
N GLU A 720 -45.45 -4.25 5.14
CA GLU A 720 -46.62 -4.77 5.83
C GLU A 720 -47.50 -3.65 6.43
N ARG A 721 -46.87 -2.53 6.83
CA ARG A 721 -47.55 -1.39 7.46
C ARG A 721 -47.54 -0.12 6.60
N ASP A 722 -47.08 -0.20 5.36
CA ASP A 722 -46.98 0.90 4.39
C ASP A 722 -46.35 2.18 4.99
N ARG A 723 -45.15 2.05 5.56
CA ARG A 723 -44.45 3.18 6.19
C ARG A 723 -42.94 3.06 6.18
N TYR A 724 -42.25 4.18 6.14
CA TYR A 724 -40.81 4.27 6.33
C TYR A 724 -40.42 4.19 7.82
N LEU A 725 -39.21 3.70 8.11
CA LEU A 725 -38.65 3.61 9.45
C LEU A 725 -38.63 4.96 10.17
N LEU A 726 -38.35 6.04 9.42
CA LEU A 726 -38.39 7.43 9.90
C LEU A 726 -39.72 7.80 10.56
N GLN A 727 -40.84 7.24 10.12
CA GLN A 727 -42.15 7.55 10.70
C GLN A 727 -42.28 7.04 12.14
N ARG A 728 -41.44 6.10 12.57
CA ARG A 728 -41.43 5.58 13.95
C ARG A 728 -40.29 6.10 14.80
N TYR A 729 -39.07 6.13 14.25
CA TYR A 729 -37.86 6.37 15.02
C TYR A 729 -37.02 7.47 14.41
N ALA A 730 -36.41 8.29 15.26
CA ALA A 730 -35.27 9.10 14.86
C ALA A 730 -34.09 8.18 14.52
N VAL A 731 -33.32 8.55 13.51
CA VAL A 731 -32.21 7.73 13.00
C VAL A 731 -30.91 8.53 13.06
N ALA A 732 -29.85 7.90 13.54
CA ALA A 732 -28.49 8.42 13.46
C ALA A 732 -27.51 7.30 13.12
N VAL A 733 -26.31 7.69 12.68
CA VAL A 733 -25.24 6.77 12.27
C VAL A 733 -23.96 7.13 13.02
N THR A 734 -23.11 6.16 13.35
CA THR A 734 -21.77 6.42 13.90
C THR A 734 -20.74 5.47 13.31
N SER A 735 -19.48 5.91 13.20
CA SER A 735 -18.33 5.14 12.70
C SER A 735 -17.71 4.21 13.76
N GLY A 736 -18.52 3.73 14.70
CA GLY A 736 -18.09 3.04 15.92
C GLY A 736 -18.21 3.90 17.18
N LEU A 737 -18.28 3.26 18.34
CA LEU A 737 -18.44 3.97 19.63
C LEU A 737 -17.13 4.29 20.33
N GLN A 738 -16.01 3.75 19.86
CA GLN A 738 -14.67 4.15 20.32
C GLN A 738 -14.37 5.63 20.10
N LEU A 739 -15.06 6.27 19.16
CA LEU A 739 -14.82 7.65 18.72
C LEU A 739 -15.90 8.62 19.22
N LEU A 740 -16.93 8.11 19.89
CA LEU A 740 -18.04 8.94 20.36
C LEU A 740 -17.62 9.67 21.65
N ASP A 741 -17.99 10.93 21.78
CA ASP A 741 -18.03 11.66 23.04
C ASP A 741 -19.50 12.02 23.32
N SER A 742 -19.97 11.90 24.57
CA SER A 742 -21.41 11.83 24.88
C SER A 742 -22.04 13.11 25.44
N ASP A 743 -21.28 14.20 25.49
CA ASP A 743 -21.82 15.50 25.91
C ASP A 743 -22.93 15.99 24.95
N PRO A 744 -24.07 16.48 25.47
CA PRO A 744 -25.15 17.02 24.65
C PRO A 744 -24.78 18.39 24.07
N LEU A 745 -25.49 18.80 23.01
CA LEU A 745 -25.43 20.18 22.51
C LEU A 745 -25.65 21.20 23.66
N PRO A 746 -24.83 22.27 23.74
CA PRO A 746 -25.03 23.30 24.73
C PRO A 746 -26.37 24.00 24.53
N ARG A 747 -26.97 24.45 25.64
CA ARG A 747 -28.31 25.06 25.68
C ARG A 747 -28.46 26.32 24.84
N GLN A 748 -27.37 27.02 24.56
CA GLN A 748 -27.35 28.21 23.73
C GLN A 748 -26.43 27.93 22.55
N ILE A 749 -27.05 27.82 21.37
CA ILE A 749 -26.33 27.61 20.12
C ILE A 749 -25.78 28.95 19.67
N GLU A 750 -24.47 29.01 19.46
CA GLU A 750 -23.80 30.07 18.73
C GLU A 750 -23.16 29.43 17.49
N ALA A 751 -23.56 29.90 16.32
CA ALA A 751 -23.19 29.29 15.05
C ALA A 751 -22.22 30.15 14.22
N LEU A 752 -21.26 29.51 13.56
CA LEU A 752 -20.65 30.04 12.35
C LEU A 752 -21.52 29.62 11.17
N VAL A 753 -22.04 30.57 10.41
CA VAL A 753 -22.79 30.29 9.17
C VAL A 753 -21.99 30.81 8.00
N ALA A 754 -21.51 29.92 7.16
CA ALA A 754 -20.61 30.22 6.08
C ALA A 754 -21.14 29.70 4.75
N GLY A 755 -20.96 30.43 3.66
CA GLY A 755 -21.44 29.94 2.37
C GLY A 755 -20.88 30.62 1.13
N LEU A 756 -21.06 29.92 0.01
CA LEU A 756 -20.66 30.33 -1.33
C LEU A 756 -21.88 30.32 -2.25
N SER A 757 -22.27 31.50 -2.73
CA SER A 757 -23.43 31.66 -3.62
C SER A 757 -23.04 31.97 -5.06
N GLU A 758 -21.85 32.49 -5.28
CA GLU A 758 -21.36 32.90 -6.60
C GLU A 758 -20.57 31.80 -7.31
N GLN A 759 -20.53 31.88 -8.64
CA GLN A 759 -19.76 30.97 -9.48
C GLN A 759 -18.26 31.06 -9.17
N ARG A 760 -17.58 29.92 -9.06
CA ARG A 760 -16.11 29.83 -8.89
C ARG A 760 -15.48 28.89 -9.91
N GLN A 761 -14.18 29.07 -10.14
CA GLN A 761 -13.38 28.19 -11.00
C GLN A 761 -12.11 27.79 -10.28
N PHE A 762 -11.92 26.48 -10.08
CA PHE A 762 -10.73 25.90 -9.45
C PHE A 762 -10.32 24.63 -10.19
N GLY A 763 -9.01 24.43 -10.39
CA GLY A 763 -8.49 23.20 -11.03
C GLY A 763 -9.05 22.92 -12.44
N GLY A 764 -9.44 23.96 -13.19
CA GLY A 764 -10.10 23.80 -14.49
C GLY A 764 -11.58 23.41 -14.45
N GLN A 765 -12.16 23.21 -13.27
CA GLN A 765 -13.58 22.94 -13.08
C GLN A 765 -14.35 24.23 -12.74
N THR A 766 -15.54 24.39 -13.32
CA THR A 766 -16.47 25.49 -13.00
C THR A 766 -17.54 24.99 -12.05
N PHE A 767 -17.77 25.72 -10.97
CA PHE A 767 -18.80 25.45 -9.97
C PHE A 767 -19.94 26.46 -10.15
N ALA A 768 -21.14 25.95 -10.41
CA ALA A 768 -22.33 26.77 -10.67
C ALA A 768 -22.72 27.63 -9.46
N PRO A 769 -23.39 28.78 -9.64
CA PRO A 769 -23.90 29.56 -8.51
C PRO A 769 -24.95 28.77 -7.71
N LEU A 770 -24.95 28.95 -6.40
CA LEU A 770 -25.94 28.40 -5.46
C LEU A 770 -26.82 29.56 -4.96
N ALA A 771 -27.93 29.80 -5.66
CA ALA A 771 -28.69 31.04 -5.57
C ALA A 771 -29.41 31.20 -4.22
N ASN A 772 -29.80 30.11 -3.55
CA ASN A 772 -30.53 30.16 -2.29
C ASN A 772 -29.62 30.08 -1.04
N VAL A 773 -28.30 29.93 -1.21
CA VAL A 773 -27.35 29.97 -0.06
C VAL A 773 -27.51 31.25 0.77
N PRO A 774 -27.63 32.47 0.20
CA PRO A 774 -27.85 33.66 1.00
C PRO A 774 -29.14 33.60 1.83
N ASP A 775 -30.21 33.02 1.27
CA ASP A 775 -31.50 32.85 1.95
C ASP A 775 -31.43 31.80 3.06
N GLU A 776 -30.71 30.69 2.83
CA GLU A 776 -30.41 29.67 3.85
C GLU A 776 -29.66 30.27 5.04
N LEU A 777 -28.56 30.99 4.80
CA LEU A 777 -27.80 31.63 5.88
C LEU A 777 -28.65 32.66 6.64
N GLN A 778 -29.42 33.48 5.91
CA GLN A 778 -30.28 34.51 6.50
C GLN A 778 -31.40 33.91 7.35
N ALA A 779 -31.94 32.76 6.95
CA ALA A 779 -32.95 32.03 7.71
C ALA A 779 -32.37 31.51 9.03
N ILE A 780 -31.16 30.94 9.01
CA ILE A 780 -30.47 30.44 10.22
C ILE A 780 -30.17 31.61 11.18
N GLU A 781 -29.64 32.73 10.66
CA GLU A 781 -29.36 33.95 11.44
C GLU A 781 -30.60 34.50 12.16
N SER A 782 -31.80 34.26 11.61
CA SER A 782 -33.05 34.71 12.23
C SER A 782 -33.49 33.86 13.43
N VAL A 783 -32.95 32.65 13.56
CA VAL A 783 -33.32 31.67 14.59
C VAL A 783 -32.27 31.56 15.69
N VAL A 784 -30.98 31.54 15.32
CA VAL A 784 -29.86 31.38 16.26
C VAL A 784 -28.80 32.49 16.11
N PRO A 785 -28.22 32.98 17.23
CA PRO A 785 -27.09 33.90 17.17
C PRO A 785 -25.95 33.33 16.31
N SER A 786 -25.57 34.07 15.28
CA SER A 786 -24.65 33.58 14.27
C SER A 786 -23.62 34.63 13.86
N LYS A 787 -22.42 34.18 13.51
CA LYS A 787 -21.44 34.94 12.72
C LYS A 787 -21.50 34.48 11.27
N LYS A 788 -21.60 35.42 10.33
CA LYS A 788 -21.74 35.11 8.90
C LYS A 788 -20.47 35.35 8.11
N LEU A 789 -20.11 34.37 7.26
CA LEU A 789 -19.10 34.49 6.21
C LEU A 789 -19.75 34.14 4.86
N LEU A 790 -19.81 35.07 3.92
CA LEU A 790 -20.44 34.86 2.60
C LEU A 790 -19.48 35.33 1.50
N ASN A 791 -19.34 34.52 0.45
CA ASN A 791 -18.54 34.83 -0.74
C ASN A 791 -17.14 35.32 -0.37
N ASP A 792 -16.77 36.57 -0.70
CA ASP A 792 -15.43 37.13 -0.50
C ASP A 792 -14.94 37.15 0.95
N THR A 793 -15.83 36.97 1.93
CA THR A 793 -15.48 36.80 3.35
C THR A 793 -15.33 35.34 3.78
N PHE A 794 -15.86 34.38 3.00
CA PHE A 794 -15.74 32.93 3.23
C PHE A 794 -14.43 32.38 2.65
N THR A 795 -13.32 32.82 3.26
CA THR A 795 -11.95 32.40 2.93
C THR A 795 -11.42 31.38 3.94
N HIS A 796 -10.37 30.65 3.59
CA HIS A 796 -9.72 29.72 4.53
C HIS A 796 -9.22 30.43 5.80
N THR A 797 -8.63 31.62 5.64
CA THR A 797 -8.11 32.40 6.77
C THR A 797 -9.24 32.85 7.70
N SER A 798 -10.31 33.44 7.16
CA SER A 798 -11.46 33.88 7.96
C SER A 798 -12.13 32.71 8.70
N LEU A 799 -12.26 31.57 8.02
CA LEU A 799 -12.85 30.36 8.60
C LEU A 799 -12.01 29.83 9.77
N GLN A 800 -10.69 29.76 9.58
CA GLN A 800 -9.75 29.33 10.61
C GLN A 800 -9.75 30.27 11.83
N GLU A 801 -9.77 31.59 11.61
CA GLU A 801 -9.82 32.59 12.68
C GLU A 801 -11.11 32.45 13.52
N GLU A 802 -12.26 32.29 12.87
CA GLU A 802 -13.54 32.18 13.56
C GLU A 802 -13.69 30.86 14.32
N ILE A 803 -13.24 29.74 13.75
CA ILE A 803 -13.21 28.44 14.44
C ILE A 803 -12.25 28.49 15.64
N ASN A 804 -11.06 29.08 15.48
CA ASN A 804 -10.06 29.17 16.54
C ASN A 804 -10.43 30.14 17.66
N SER A 805 -11.31 31.11 17.41
CA SER A 805 -11.79 32.04 18.44
C SER A 805 -12.49 31.34 19.62
N GLY A 806 -12.96 30.11 19.42
CA GLY A 806 -13.47 29.25 20.48
C GLY A 806 -14.83 29.67 21.07
N SER A 807 -15.56 30.60 20.45
CA SER A 807 -16.90 31.01 20.91
C SER A 807 -18.02 30.09 20.40
N LEU A 808 -17.82 29.44 19.25
CA LEU A 808 -18.87 28.79 18.46
C LEU A 808 -18.99 27.30 18.77
N SER A 809 -20.21 26.80 18.92
CA SER A 809 -20.51 25.37 19.13
C SER A 809 -21.00 24.68 17.86
N VAL A 810 -21.45 25.45 16.87
CA VAL A 810 -21.97 24.95 15.60
C VAL A 810 -21.24 25.63 14.44
N VAL A 811 -20.87 24.86 13.42
CA VAL A 811 -20.32 25.37 12.17
C VAL A 811 -21.20 24.86 11.04
N HIS A 812 -21.74 25.75 10.23
CA HIS A 812 -22.57 25.46 9.07
C HIS A 812 -21.89 25.99 7.82
N MET A 813 -21.65 25.13 6.84
CA MET A 813 -21.04 25.46 5.56
C MET A 813 -21.98 25.09 4.41
N ALA A 814 -22.50 26.08 3.70
CA ALA A 814 -23.35 25.94 2.52
C ALA A 814 -22.57 26.28 1.24
N THR A 815 -22.06 25.26 0.57
CA THR A 815 -21.12 25.44 -0.56
C THR A 815 -21.06 24.18 -1.43
N HIS A 816 -20.24 24.19 -2.48
CA HIS A 816 -19.88 22.99 -3.21
C HIS A 816 -18.94 22.12 -2.38
N GLY A 817 -19.18 20.83 -2.40
CA GLY A 817 -18.31 19.82 -1.82
C GLY A 817 -18.39 18.55 -2.64
N LYS A 818 -17.37 17.73 -2.52
CA LYS A 818 -17.34 16.39 -3.10
C LYS A 818 -16.53 15.51 -2.18
N PHE A 819 -17.11 14.38 -1.78
CA PHE A 819 -16.31 13.25 -1.33
C PHE A 819 -15.95 12.39 -2.55
N SER A 820 -14.69 11.97 -2.63
CA SER A 820 -14.24 10.97 -3.58
C SER A 820 -13.45 9.90 -2.85
N SER A 821 -13.52 8.68 -3.38
CA SER A 821 -12.57 7.64 -2.98
C SER A 821 -11.13 8.12 -3.10
N ASN A 822 -10.79 8.97 -4.08
CA ASN A 822 -9.48 9.60 -4.13
C ASN A 822 -9.41 10.78 -3.14
N PRO A 823 -8.53 10.76 -2.10
CA PRO A 823 -8.37 11.88 -1.18
C PRO A 823 -8.05 13.21 -1.91
N GLU A 824 -7.28 13.16 -2.99
CA GLU A 824 -6.95 14.33 -3.82
C GLU A 824 -8.14 14.89 -4.60
N GLU A 825 -9.23 14.14 -4.75
CA GLU A 825 -10.51 14.56 -5.34
C GLU A 825 -11.59 14.85 -4.29
N THR A 826 -11.26 14.75 -3.00
CA THR A 826 -12.15 15.12 -1.89
C THR A 826 -11.93 16.59 -1.51
N PHE A 827 -13.00 17.37 -1.39
CA PHE A 827 -12.89 18.80 -1.08
C PHE A 827 -14.19 19.49 -0.65
N VAL A 828 -14.01 20.68 -0.08
CA VAL A 828 -15.02 21.72 0.09
C VAL A 828 -14.53 22.99 -0.62
N ILE A 829 -15.38 23.70 -1.35
CA ILE A 829 -15.01 24.93 -2.05
C ILE A 829 -15.19 26.13 -1.12
N LEU A 830 -14.13 26.92 -0.98
CA LEU A 830 -14.14 28.24 -0.35
C LEU A 830 -14.08 29.32 -1.43
N TRP A 831 -14.10 30.59 -1.02
CA TRP A 831 -13.95 31.68 -1.96
C TRP A 831 -12.59 31.73 -2.63
N ASP A 832 -11.52 31.57 -1.85
CA ASP A 832 -10.14 31.73 -2.25
C ASP A 832 -9.49 30.43 -2.73
N GLU A 833 -9.95 29.28 -2.25
CA GLU A 833 -9.35 27.99 -2.60
C GLU A 833 -10.28 26.78 -2.53
N ARG A 834 -9.73 25.63 -2.94
CA ARG A 834 -10.31 24.29 -2.75
C ARG A 834 -9.73 23.71 -1.46
N LEU A 835 -10.52 23.69 -0.39
CA LEU A 835 -10.13 23.09 0.88
C LEU A 835 -10.11 21.56 0.74
N ASN A 836 -8.92 20.98 0.74
CA ASN A 836 -8.72 19.52 0.65
C ASN A 836 -8.89 18.83 2.00
N LEU A 837 -8.74 17.50 2.01
CA LEU A 837 -8.95 16.68 3.19
C LEU A 837 -8.02 17.04 4.37
N ASP A 838 -6.72 17.19 4.10
CA ASP A 838 -5.72 17.51 5.12
C ASP A 838 -5.95 18.89 5.73
N SER A 839 -6.33 19.87 4.89
CA SER A 839 -6.62 21.22 5.35
C SER A 839 -7.91 21.27 6.18
N LEU A 840 -8.93 20.52 5.79
CA LEU A 840 -10.17 20.39 6.57
C LEU A 840 -9.90 19.69 7.92
N ASP A 841 -9.10 18.64 7.93
CA ASP A 841 -8.68 17.95 9.15
C ASP A 841 -7.92 18.90 10.09
N ASN A 842 -6.91 19.63 9.57
CA ASN A 842 -6.18 20.64 10.35
C ASN A 842 -7.09 21.77 10.89
N LEU A 843 -8.03 22.24 10.07
CA LEU A 843 -9.00 23.27 10.45
C LEU A 843 -9.89 22.82 11.63
N LEU A 844 -10.28 21.55 11.63
CA LEU A 844 -11.20 20.98 12.61
C LEU A 844 -10.49 20.38 13.84
N ARG A 845 -9.18 20.11 13.80
CA ARG A 845 -8.39 19.56 14.91
C ARG A 845 -8.45 20.41 16.18
N THR A 846 -8.60 19.73 17.33
CA THR A 846 -8.81 20.34 18.65
C THR A 846 -7.53 20.61 19.44
N ASN A 847 -6.35 20.24 18.92
CA ASN A 847 -5.06 20.38 19.62
C ASN A 847 -4.38 21.75 19.43
N GLU A 848 -5.07 22.74 18.86
CA GLU A 848 -4.56 24.12 18.79
C GLU A 848 -4.57 24.79 20.18
N PRO A 849 -3.45 25.38 20.64
CA PRO A 849 -3.30 25.92 22.01
C PRO A 849 -4.37 26.95 22.43
N ASN A 850 -5.04 27.58 21.46
CA ASN A 850 -5.98 28.68 21.67
C ASN A 850 -7.47 28.26 21.58
N ARG A 851 -7.80 27.00 21.28
CA ARG A 851 -9.19 26.58 21.11
C ARG A 851 -9.86 26.24 22.43
N THR A 852 -10.91 26.97 22.79
CA THR A 852 -11.62 26.81 24.08
C THR A 852 -12.93 26.01 24.01
N LYS A 853 -13.51 25.81 22.82
CA LYS A 853 -14.74 25.01 22.61
C LYS A 853 -14.62 24.01 21.46
N THR A 854 -15.20 22.82 21.67
CA THR A 854 -15.36 21.76 20.68
C THR A 854 -16.49 22.10 19.70
N ILE A 855 -16.38 21.65 18.43
CA ILE A 855 -17.49 21.76 17.48
C ILE A 855 -18.49 20.64 17.81
N GLU A 856 -19.66 21.01 18.30
CA GLU A 856 -20.71 20.09 18.74
C GLU A 856 -21.57 19.59 17.57
N LEU A 857 -21.65 20.41 16.52
CA LEU A 857 -22.32 20.08 15.27
C LEU A 857 -21.64 20.81 14.10
N LEU A 858 -21.13 20.03 13.16
CA LEU A 858 -20.75 20.50 11.83
C LEU A 858 -21.89 20.20 10.85
N VAL A 859 -22.36 21.19 10.11
CA VAL A 859 -23.32 21.00 9.02
C VAL A 859 -22.60 21.25 7.71
N LEU A 860 -22.46 20.20 6.90
CA LEU A 860 -21.94 20.27 5.55
C LEU A 860 -23.13 20.28 4.57
N SER A 861 -23.68 21.47 4.34
CA SER A 861 -24.72 21.74 3.33
C SER A 861 -24.07 21.82 1.94
N ALA A 862 -23.46 20.70 1.56
CA ALA A 862 -22.67 20.54 0.35
C ALA A 862 -22.90 19.13 -0.22
N CYS A 863 -22.80 18.99 -1.54
CA CYS A 863 -23.14 17.76 -2.24
C CYS A 863 -22.25 16.56 -1.84
N GLU A 864 -22.87 15.39 -1.68
CA GLU A 864 -22.18 14.09 -1.51
C GLU A 864 -21.16 14.06 -0.34
N THR A 865 -21.42 14.78 0.76
CA THR A 865 -20.47 14.93 1.88
C THR A 865 -20.53 13.80 2.92
N ALA A 866 -21.61 13.02 2.95
CA ALA A 866 -21.76 11.81 3.75
C ALA A 866 -21.61 10.52 2.91
N VAL A 867 -21.52 10.64 1.58
CA VAL A 867 -21.22 9.48 0.73
C VAL A 867 -19.85 9.00 1.12
N GLY A 868 -19.75 7.75 1.57
CA GLY A 868 -18.48 7.10 1.82
C GLY A 868 -18.11 6.19 0.66
N ASP A 869 -16.87 5.76 0.67
CA ASP A 869 -16.49 4.55 -0.05
C ASP A 869 -16.28 3.42 0.95
N LYS A 870 -15.91 2.26 0.44
CA LYS A 870 -15.67 1.08 1.29
C LYS A 870 -14.40 1.20 2.18
N ARG A 871 -13.71 2.36 2.24
CA ARG A 871 -12.55 2.66 3.11
C ARG A 871 -12.79 3.84 4.06
N ALA A 872 -13.51 4.86 3.61
CA ALA A 872 -13.99 5.96 4.45
C ALA A 872 -15.51 5.90 4.52
N ALA A 873 -16.00 4.95 5.34
CA ALA A 873 -17.40 4.91 5.71
C ALA A 873 -17.80 6.31 6.21
N LEU A 874 -18.86 6.89 5.63
CA LEU A 874 -19.43 8.20 5.99
C LEU A 874 -18.69 9.42 5.44
N GLY A 875 -17.74 9.25 4.51
CA GLY A 875 -17.20 10.35 3.72
C GLY A 875 -16.53 11.47 4.52
N LEU A 876 -16.73 12.72 4.09
CA LEU A 876 -16.25 13.92 4.81
C LEU A 876 -16.85 14.03 6.23
N ALA A 877 -18.05 13.48 6.46
CA ALA A 877 -18.66 13.46 7.78
C ALA A 877 -17.86 12.61 8.77
N GLY A 878 -17.38 11.43 8.34
CA GLY A 878 -16.49 10.59 9.14
C GLY A 878 -15.15 11.27 9.45
N VAL A 879 -14.58 11.97 8.48
CA VAL A 879 -13.33 12.73 8.67
C VAL A 879 -13.51 13.90 9.63
N ALA A 880 -14.61 14.63 9.52
CA ALA A 880 -14.93 15.70 10.46
C ALA A 880 -15.06 15.18 11.91
N LEU A 881 -15.62 13.99 12.12
CA LEU A 881 -15.66 13.38 13.45
C LEU A 881 -14.25 13.10 14.00
N GLN A 882 -13.35 12.56 13.17
CA GLN A 882 -11.96 12.32 13.57
C GLN A 882 -11.21 13.60 13.89
N ALA A 883 -11.44 14.63 13.08
CA ALA A 883 -10.81 15.91 13.28
C ALA A 883 -11.34 16.59 14.57
N GLY A 884 -12.47 16.14 15.13
CA GLY A 884 -12.92 16.52 16.46
C GLY A 884 -14.27 17.23 16.50
N ALA A 885 -15.03 17.21 15.40
CA ALA A 885 -16.46 17.47 15.48
C ALA A 885 -17.15 16.32 16.25
N ARG A 886 -18.06 16.62 17.17
CA ARG A 886 -18.81 15.56 17.89
C ARG A 886 -19.92 14.96 17.05
N SER A 887 -20.46 15.75 16.12
CA SER A 887 -21.51 15.36 15.19
C SER A 887 -21.33 16.08 13.87
N THR A 888 -21.67 15.40 12.78
CA THR A 888 -21.72 15.99 11.44
C THR A 888 -23.06 15.66 10.79
N LEU A 889 -23.76 16.69 10.31
CA LEU A 889 -24.92 16.57 9.44
C LEU A 889 -24.46 16.80 7.99
N ALA A 890 -24.62 15.80 7.13
CA ALA A 890 -24.05 15.79 5.78
C ALA A 890 -24.95 15.03 4.80
N THR A 891 -24.69 15.17 3.49
CA THR A 891 -25.59 14.66 2.42
C THR A 891 -25.07 13.41 1.72
N LEU A 892 -25.96 12.46 1.40
CA LEU A 892 -25.65 11.25 0.62
C LEU A 892 -25.79 11.43 -0.90
N TRP A 893 -26.37 12.53 -1.37
CA TRP A 893 -26.42 12.88 -2.79
C TRP A 893 -26.55 14.40 -2.96
N GLN A 894 -26.45 14.88 -4.19
CA GLN A 894 -26.70 16.27 -4.51
C GLN A 894 -28.15 16.64 -4.18
N VAL A 895 -28.32 17.67 -3.35
CA VAL A 895 -29.61 18.14 -2.86
C VAL A 895 -30.16 19.27 -3.71
N ASP A 896 -31.48 19.40 -3.73
CA ASP A 896 -32.16 20.56 -4.33
C ASP A 896 -32.02 21.79 -3.41
N ASP A 897 -31.64 22.92 -3.99
CA ASP A 897 -31.28 24.17 -3.29
C ASP A 897 -32.48 24.74 -2.51
N GLU A 898 -33.70 24.69 -3.06
CA GLU A 898 -34.91 25.20 -2.41
C GLU A 898 -35.33 24.32 -1.22
N SER A 899 -35.37 23.00 -1.42
CA SER A 899 -35.72 22.05 -0.34
C SER A 899 -34.71 22.11 0.82
N THR A 900 -33.43 22.35 0.51
CA THR A 900 -32.34 22.44 1.49
C THR A 900 -32.47 23.66 2.39
N ALA A 901 -32.73 24.84 1.81
CA ALA A 901 -32.93 26.06 2.59
C ALA A 901 -34.11 25.92 3.57
N SER A 902 -35.21 25.29 3.12
CA SER A 902 -36.36 24.97 3.99
C SER A 902 -36.00 23.99 5.10
N LEU A 903 -35.28 22.91 4.77
CA LEU A 903 -34.86 21.89 5.73
C LEU A 903 -33.98 22.50 6.82
N MET A 904 -32.96 23.29 6.45
CA MET A 904 -32.01 23.85 7.41
C MET A 904 -32.65 24.89 8.31
N SER A 905 -33.48 25.78 7.76
CA SER A 905 -34.24 26.74 8.55
C SER A 905 -35.08 26.04 9.64
N GLN A 906 -35.85 25.02 9.26
CA GLN A 906 -36.68 24.27 10.20
C GLN A 906 -35.85 23.46 11.20
N PHE A 907 -34.71 22.92 10.79
CA PHE A 907 -33.83 22.15 11.67
C PHE A 907 -33.29 23.01 12.81
N TYR A 908 -32.77 24.20 12.52
CA TYR A 908 -32.35 25.15 13.56
C TYR A 908 -33.51 25.63 14.41
N HIS A 909 -34.70 25.80 13.84
CA HIS A 909 -35.91 26.14 14.58
C HIS A 909 -36.28 25.06 15.60
N GLN A 910 -36.25 23.78 15.21
CA GLN A 910 -36.47 22.66 16.13
C GLN A 910 -35.46 22.66 17.29
N LEU A 911 -34.17 22.86 16.99
CA LEU A 911 -33.11 22.91 18.00
C LEU A 911 -33.25 24.08 18.98
N GLN A 912 -33.68 25.25 18.49
CA GLN A 912 -33.81 26.46 19.30
C GLN A 912 -35.06 26.44 20.19
N GLU A 913 -36.21 26.02 19.66
CA GLU A 913 -37.48 26.02 20.41
C GLU A 913 -37.58 24.87 21.42
N ASN A 914 -37.06 23.69 21.08
CA ASN A 914 -37.19 22.49 21.90
C ASN A 914 -35.89 22.19 22.66
N LYS A 915 -35.70 22.83 23.82
CA LYS A 915 -34.45 22.75 24.63
C LYS A 915 -33.97 21.36 25.08
N HIS A 916 -34.77 20.32 24.88
CA HIS A 916 -34.46 18.92 25.23
C HIS A 916 -34.59 17.98 24.04
N ILE A 917 -34.77 18.51 22.82
CA ILE A 917 -34.77 17.69 21.61
C ILE A 917 -33.35 17.22 21.33
N THR A 918 -33.22 15.97 20.90
CA THR A 918 -31.95 15.45 20.41
C THR A 918 -31.73 15.90 18.97
N LYS A 919 -30.47 15.95 18.53
CA LYS A 919 -30.13 16.23 17.12
C LYS A 919 -30.88 15.30 16.15
N ALA A 920 -30.96 14.01 16.49
CA ALA A 920 -31.64 13.02 15.65
C ALA A 920 -33.17 13.24 15.56
N GLU A 921 -33.82 13.59 16.68
CA GLU A 921 -35.26 13.85 16.67
C GLU A 921 -35.59 15.18 15.99
N ALA A 922 -34.73 16.19 16.13
CA ALA A 922 -34.87 17.45 15.38
C ALA A 922 -34.82 17.20 13.87
N LEU A 923 -33.82 16.44 13.39
CA LEU A 923 -33.74 16.06 11.97
C LEU A 923 -34.98 15.28 11.53
N ARG A 924 -35.39 14.28 12.30
CA ARG A 924 -36.57 13.46 11.97
C ARG A 924 -37.84 14.30 11.77
N ARG A 925 -38.11 15.26 12.66
CA ARG A 925 -39.31 16.10 12.56
C ARG A 925 -39.34 16.89 11.26
N VAL A 926 -38.20 17.46 10.88
CA VAL A 926 -38.07 18.22 9.63
C VAL A 926 -38.25 17.30 8.42
N GLN A 927 -37.65 16.10 8.45
CA GLN A 927 -37.82 15.13 7.36
C GLN A 927 -39.28 14.68 7.19
N LEU A 928 -40.00 14.49 8.30
CA LEU A 928 -41.44 14.19 8.28
C LEU A 928 -42.27 15.37 7.79
N GLU A 929 -41.91 16.61 8.16
CA GLU A 929 -42.60 17.81 7.70
C GLU A 929 -42.45 17.98 6.18
N LEU A 930 -41.24 17.84 5.65
CA LEU A 930 -40.95 17.84 4.21
C LEU A 930 -41.71 16.73 3.48
N GLY A 931 -41.66 15.50 4.01
CA GLY A 931 -42.34 14.34 3.41
C GLY A 931 -43.87 14.44 3.41
N ASN A 932 -44.46 15.33 4.21
CA ASN A 932 -45.90 15.61 4.23
C ASN A 932 -46.28 16.86 3.41
N ASN A 933 -45.31 17.56 2.82
CA ASN A 933 -45.57 18.79 2.06
C ASN A 933 -46.06 18.49 0.64
N GLN A 934 -47.37 18.25 0.52
CA GLN A 934 -48.03 17.94 -0.76
C GLN A 934 -48.04 19.11 -1.75
N SER A 935 -47.75 20.34 -1.29
CA SER A 935 -47.79 21.53 -2.16
C SER A 935 -46.58 21.68 -3.07
N LYS A 936 -45.51 20.92 -2.79
CA LYS A 936 -44.20 20.99 -3.47
C LYS A 936 -43.74 19.64 -4.05
N ASP A 937 -44.57 18.60 -4.00
CA ASP A 937 -44.26 17.23 -4.43
C ASP A 937 -43.01 16.63 -3.73
N TRP A 938 -42.73 17.04 -2.49
CA TRP A 938 -41.56 16.61 -1.71
C TRP A 938 -41.76 15.30 -0.94
N GLU A 939 -42.84 14.57 -1.19
CA GLU A 939 -43.17 13.29 -0.52
C GLU A 939 -42.13 12.18 -0.82
N VAL A 940 -41.40 12.30 -1.93
CA VAL A 940 -40.41 11.31 -2.37
C VAL A 940 -39.09 11.39 -1.57
N PRO A 941 -38.47 10.25 -1.21
CA PRO A 941 -37.23 10.22 -0.41
C PRO A 941 -36.08 11.08 -0.93
N PHE A 942 -36.02 11.33 -2.23
CA PHE A 942 -35.01 12.21 -2.84
C PHE A 942 -34.88 13.57 -2.14
N PHE A 943 -36.00 14.16 -1.68
CA PHE A 943 -36.00 15.50 -1.07
C PHE A 943 -35.73 15.50 0.44
N TRP A 944 -36.28 14.53 1.19
CA TRP A 944 -36.19 14.54 2.66
C TRP A 944 -35.13 13.60 3.24
N ALA A 945 -34.67 12.58 2.51
CA ALA A 945 -33.68 11.61 2.99
C ALA A 945 -32.18 11.88 2.70
N PRO A 946 -31.73 12.95 2.01
CA PRO A 946 -30.30 13.09 1.70
C PRO A 946 -29.44 13.33 2.93
N TYR A 947 -29.97 14.04 3.92
CA TYR A 947 -29.25 14.39 5.14
C TYR A 947 -29.23 13.23 6.14
N VAL A 948 -28.03 12.87 6.57
CA VAL A 948 -27.78 11.89 7.62
C VAL A 948 -26.99 12.54 8.75
N LEU A 949 -27.39 12.22 9.99
CA LEU A 949 -26.69 12.65 11.19
C LEU A 949 -25.65 11.58 11.56
N VAL A 950 -24.39 11.99 11.57
CA VAL A 950 -23.23 11.14 11.85
C VAL A 950 -22.57 11.54 13.17
N GLY A 951 -22.28 10.59 14.05
CA GLY A 951 -21.62 10.83 15.35
C GLY A 951 -22.61 10.91 16.51
N ASN A 952 -22.38 11.82 17.46
CA ASN A 952 -23.25 11.97 18.63
C ASN A 952 -24.65 12.46 18.21
N TRP A 953 -25.69 11.75 18.61
CA TRP A 953 -27.07 12.04 18.23
C TRP A 953 -27.87 12.81 19.29
N ILE A 954 -27.33 12.93 20.50
CA ILE A 954 -27.93 13.63 21.64
C ILE A 954 -27.70 15.13 21.44
#